data_AF-A0A6G2V0W1-F1
#
_entry.id   AF-A0A6G2V0W1-F1
#
_cell.length_a   1.000
_cell.length_b   1.000
_cell.length_c   1.000
_cell.angle_alpha   90.00
_cell.angle_beta   90.00
_cell.angle_gamma   90.00
#
_symmetry.space_group_name_H-M   'P 1'
#
loop_
_entity.id
_entity.type
_entity.pdbx_description
1 polymer ?
#
loop_
_entity_poly.entity_id
_entity_poly.type
_entity_poly.pdbx_seq_one_letter_code
_entity_poly.pdbx_strand_id
1 'polypeptide(L)'
;MSAPAALRPVHLTSPPPPAHRTRFRPDIEGLRAFAVLAVLAFHASVPGLAGGFVGVDVFLVISGYLITGLLVREAVTTGRVRLGEFFARRARRLLPSAAVVLVAVAAAGAWLTVPLRRTDLENDVVAAALSVANWRFVHQRTDYLAAGQDESPLLHFWSLAVEEQFYLCWGPLLALLAFLTARAVRRGRALRPVAVAVTAVLTLVSFALALRWTDDSVSLAYLGTPSRVWQFGVGALLALLPWHLLPGPRVLRVLCGWAGAGALVWCVLRYDASTPYPGYAALVPTLATAAVLLAGAPGRGPEAPARLGVGRLLGLRGPRAVGRLSYTLYLWHWPVLVLAEARFGTLGWPARVALTAASVLPALATRHWVERPLRHSRTVSELPRRGLALGVASVVIPLVLALVVGTTTLKLLGPATPVDLKGLPPGAVTGPTLLARTGAQTGAPAGNGPIVPNPVQARQSFPPDGPCEVAPAVTSSPPCLFGAVDSPDRVVLLGDSHAGQWFSPLLSLAAERGWALEELVKQGCPLAELPVVNPQLGRAYHECDTWRAAALARLGEGPKPRLVVVSSLNRYTDDQDALLRGWERTLKPLRALGVPIVYIEDTPVPGRDVPACVSGHLADPEPCAFDRKKSRWPDPLARKVAAGGLPGVRSVSVNPVLCPGAGPTCPGVLDRVLLYRDDTHLTDVAAVVLAPRLERLLTQAAGLGSRDGWTTLLDDRFDGPRGSRPAASRWLYDKGTCYPGCPAAQWGTGEIETMTDSTDNVRLDGEGALEIVPTRRDGRWYSGRIESRRSDFAPPPGGVLRIEASIALPDVSGEAAGGYWPAFWTMGAGLRDGYTGWPATGETDVMESVNGRESVFGTLHCGTLDGGPCEEPVGLTSPRQKCAGCRGAFHTYAVEVDTAPGAEEVRWILDGRVYHRVKASATGMDAWEAALLRGQFLILDVAMGGALPAADGGTPGPATEPGHPMRVDRVTVSTREGAA
;
A
#
# COMPACT_ATOMS: atom_id res chain seq x y z
N MET A 1 2.59 -76.22 -83.45
CA MET A 1 3.58 -76.22 -82.36
C MET A 1 3.51 -74.89 -81.63
N SER A 2 3.12 -74.90 -80.36
CA SER A 2 3.45 -73.96 -79.26
C SER A 2 2.36 -74.04 -78.20
N ALA A 3 2.61 -74.86 -77.18
CA ALA A 3 1.82 -74.93 -75.95
C ALA A 3 2.47 -74.01 -74.89
N PRO A 4 1.70 -73.32 -74.03
CA PRO A 4 2.25 -72.43 -73.02
C PRO A 4 2.67 -73.19 -71.76
N ALA A 5 3.72 -72.64 -71.13
CA ALA A 5 4.49 -73.21 -70.04
C ALA A 5 3.85 -73.01 -68.64
N ALA A 6 4.29 -73.88 -67.74
CA ALA A 6 3.84 -74.11 -66.37
C ALA A 6 3.98 -72.92 -65.39
N LEU A 7 3.03 -72.87 -64.45
CA LEU A 7 2.99 -71.99 -63.27
C LEU A 7 4.07 -72.35 -62.24
N ARG A 8 4.77 -71.33 -61.71
CA ARG A 8 5.61 -71.42 -60.50
C ARG A 8 4.78 -71.13 -59.23
N PRO A 9 5.09 -71.76 -58.09
CA PRO A 9 4.33 -71.60 -56.84
C PRO A 9 4.63 -70.25 -56.15
N VAL A 10 3.58 -69.59 -55.67
CA VAL A 10 3.62 -68.37 -54.84
C VAL A 10 3.96 -68.75 -53.40
N HIS A 11 5.05 -68.21 -52.87
CA HIS A 11 5.34 -68.25 -51.43
C HIS A 11 4.29 -67.42 -50.67
N LEU A 12 3.44 -68.09 -49.88
CA LEU A 12 2.60 -67.44 -48.88
C LEU A 12 3.48 -66.94 -47.73
N THR A 13 3.79 -65.64 -47.73
CA THR A 13 4.34 -64.96 -46.54
C THR A 13 3.28 -64.94 -45.45
N SER A 14 3.60 -65.52 -44.30
CA SER A 14 2.77 -65.50 -43.09
C SER A 14 2.39 -64.05 -42.73
N PRO A 15 1.14 -63.78 -42.33
CA PRO A 15 0.75 -62.44 -41.90
C PRO A 15 1.61 -61.99 -40.70
N PRO A 16 2.05 -60.73 -40.64
CA PRO A 16 2.80 -60.22 -39.50
C PRO A 16 1.97 -60.40 -38.22
N PRO A 17 2.60 -60.73 -37.08
CA PRO A 17 1.89 -60.92 -35.82
C PRO A 17 1.11 -59.63 -35.47
N PRO A 18 -0.12 -59.75 -34.94
CA PRO A 18 -0.96 -58.60 -34.67
C PRO A 18 -0.25 -57.67 -33.69
N ALA A 19 -0.07 -56.41 -34.10
CA ALA A 19 0.45 -55.36 -33.24
C ALA A 19 -0.36 -55.32 -31.93
N HIS A 20 0.30 -55.50 -30.79
CA HIS A 20 -0.31 -55.44 -29.46
C HIS A 20 -1.08 -54.12 -29.29
N ARG A 21 -2.40 -54.14 -29.50
CA ARG A 21 -3.28 -53.01 -29.21
C ARG A 21 -3.17 -52.69 -27.72
N THR A 22 -2.85 -51.45 -27.38
CA THR A 22 -2.90 -50.95 -26.00
C THR A 22 -4.30 -51.15 -25.44
N ARG A 23 -4.46 -52.07 -24.48
CA ARG A 23 -5.73 -52.31 -23.80
C ARG A 23 -6.12 -51.04 -23.03
N PHE A 24 -7.27 -50.47 -23.35
CA PHE A 24 -7.83 -49.31 -22.66
C PHE A 24 -7.97 -49.58 -21.15
N ARG A 25 -7.59 -48.60 -20.31
CA ARG A 25 -7.60 -48.69 -18.84
C ARG A 25 -8.77 -47.87 -18.25
N PRO A 26 -9.95 -48.50 -18.03
CA PRO A 26 -11.14 -47.79 -17.53
C PRO A 26 -10.98 -47.27 -16.10
N ASP A 27 -10.13 -47.92 -15.31
CA ASP A 27 -9.81 -47.56 -13.93
C ASP A 27 -9.12 -46.19 -13.81
N ILE A 28 -8.33 -45.77 -14.82
CA ILE A 28 -7.71 -44.44 -14.84
C ILE A 28 -8.76 -43.34 -15.06
N GLU A 29 -9.80 -43.58 -15.86
CA GLU A 29 -10.93 -42.64 -15.96
C GLU A 29 -11.64 -42.50 -14.61
N GLY A 30 -11.89 -43.61 -13.91
CA GLY A 30 -12.51 -43.57 -12.58
C GLY A 30 -11.64 -42.88 -11.53
N LEU A 31 -10.32 -43.07 -11.57
CA LEU A 31 -9.41 -42.39 -10.64
C LEU A 31 -9.38 -40.88 -10.88
N ARG A 32 -9.46 -40.44 -12.14
CA ARG A 32 -9.66 -39.01 -12.48
C ARG A 32 -11.00 -38.48 -11.99
N ALA A 33 -12.03 -39.31 -11.92
CA ALA A 33 -13.33 -38.93 -11.35
C ALA A 33 -13.25 -38.70 -9.85
N PHE A 34 -12.58 -39.60 -9.12
CA PHE A 34 -12.31 -39.40 -7.70
C PHE A 34 -11.54 -38.09 -7.48
N ALA A 35 -10.46 -37.88 -8.24
CA ALA A 35 -9.62 -36.68 -8.13
C ALA A 35 -10.40 -35.37 -8.34
N VAL A 36 -11.21 -35.26 -9.41
CA VAL A 36 -12.00 -34.03 -9.66
C VAL A 36 -13.08 -33.83 -8.61
N LEU A 37 -13.78 -34.89 -8.18
CA LEU A 37 -14.84 -34.77 -7.18
C LEU A 37 -14.30 -34.35 -5.81
N ALA A 38 -13.11 -34.83 -5.42
CA ALA A 38 -12.43 -34.40 -4.22
C ALA A 38 -12.13 -32.88 -4.27
N VAL A 39 -11.56 -32.39 -5.37
CA VAL A 39 -11.27 -30.95 -5.51
C VAL A 39 -12.54 -30.10 -5.52
N LEU A 40 -13.59 -30.55 -6.20
CA LEU A 40 -14.88 -29.87 -6.21
C LEU A 40 -15.50 -29.80 -4.81
N ALA A 41 -15.40 -30.86 -4.01
CA ALA A 41 -15.88 -30.86 -2.63
C ALA A 41 -15.09 -29.89 -1.74
N PHE A 42 -13.78 -29.80 -1.94
CA PHE A 42 -12.93 -28.82 -1.27
C PHE A 42 -13.33 -27.38 -1.62
N HIS A 43 -13.45 -27.05 -2.92
CA HIS A 43 -13.84 -25.71 -3.37
C HIS A 43 -15.29 -25.35 -2.99
N ALA A 44 -16.18 -26.34 -2.87
CA ALA A 44 -17.53 -26.12 -2.37
C ALA A 44 -17.60 -26.02 -0.83
N SER A 45 -16.47 -26.14 -0.15
CA SER A 45 -16.31 -26.12 1.31
C SER A 45 -17.25 -27.09 2.03
N VAL A 46 -17.39 -28.30 1.48
CA VAL A 46 -18.24 -29.35 2.08
C VAL A 46 -17.65 -29.76 3.43
N PRO A 47 -18.43 -29.70 4.52
CA PRO A 47 -17.95 -30.08 5.85
C PRO A 47 -17.34 -31.49 5.87
N GLY A 48 -16.15 -31.62 6.47
CA GLY A 48 -15.43 -32.90 6.58
C GLY A 48 -14.69 -33.36 5.32
N LEU A 49 -14.69 -32.58 4.23
CA LEU A 49 -13.97 -32.88 2.97
C LEU A 49 -12.92 -31.81 2.62
N ALA A 50 -12.37 -31.13 3.64
CA ALA A 50 -11.37 -30.08 3.47
C ALA A 50 -10.07 -30.60 2.82
N GLY A 51 -9.75 -31.89 2.96
CA GLY A 51 -8.59 -32.50 2.33
C GLY A 51 -8.75 -32.77 0.84
N GLY A 52 -9.85 -32.34 0.21
CA GLY A 52 -10.13 -32.61 -1.20
C GLY A 52 -9.09 -32.06 -2.19
N PHE A 53 -8.27 -31.08 -1.77
CA PHE A 53 -7.16 -30.54 -2.56
C PHE A 53 -6.12 -31.60 -2.98
N VAL A 54 -6.01 -32.72 -2.24
CA VAL A 54 -5.12 -33.85 -2.59
C VAL A 54 -5.50 -34.51 -3.92
N GLY A 55 -6.71 -34.25 -4.44
CA GLY A 55 -7.11 -34.69 -5.77
C GLY A 55 -6.19 -34.15 -6.88
N VAL A 56 -5.55 -32.99 -6.68
CA VAL A 56 -4.56 -32.45 -7.62
C VAL A 56 -3.36 -33.40 -7.74
N ASP A 57 -2.81 -33.89 -6.63
CA ASP A 57 -1.69 -34.84 -6.62
C ASP A 57 -2.00 -36.12 -7.40
N VAL A 58 -3.23 -36.61 -7.27
CA VAL A 58 -3.73 -37.76 -8.05
C VAL A 58 -3.64 -37.46 -9.55
N PHE A 59 -4.02 -36.25 -9.99
CA PHE A 59 -3.87 -35.84 -11.39
C PHE A 59 -2.41 -35.77 -11.83
N LEU A 60 -1.52 -35.17 -11.04
CA LEU A 60 -0.10 -35.03 -11.39
C LEU A 60 0.56 -36.41 -11.60
N VAL A 61 0.30 -37.36 -10.71
CA VAL A 61 0.81 -38.75 -10.82
C VAL A 61 0.24 -39.45 -12.06
N ILE A 62 -1.07 -39.36 -12.30
CA ILE A 62 -1.71 -39.94 -13.51
C ILE A 62 -1.08 -39.36 -14.78
N SER A 63 -0.87 -38.04 -14.80
CA SER A 63 -0.30 -37.31 -15.93
C SER A 63 1.13 -37.74 -16.22
N GLY A 64 1.98 -37.83 -15.20
CA GLY A 64 3.33 -38.36 -15.31
C GLY A 64 3.38 -39.78 -15.86
N TYR A 65 2.48 -40.67 -15.39
CA TYR A 65 2.37 -42.06 -15.84
C TYR A 65 1.94 -42.18 -17.31
N LEU A 66 0.87 -41.49 -17.69
CA LEU A 66 0.33 -41.58 -19.05
C LEU A 66 1.27 -40.99 -20.09
N ILE A 67 1.81 -39.80 -19.84
CA ILE A 67 2.62 -39.07 -20.83
C ILE A 67 3.98 -39.73 -21.02
N THR A 68 4.64 -40.13 -19.93
CA THR A 68 5.90 -40.88 -20.01
C THR A 68 5.71 -42.21 -20.72
N GLY A 69 4.65 -42.95 -20.37
CA GLY A 69 4.35 -44.23 -21.01
C GLY A 69 4.06 -44.13 -22.51
N LEU A 70 3.43 -43.03 -22.95
CA LEU A 70 3.19 -42.75 -24.37
C LEU A 70 4.49 -42.42 -25.11
N LEU A 71 5.27 -41.47 -24.59
CA LEU A 71 6.51 -40.98 -25.23
C LEU A 71 7.59 -42.07 -25.30
N VAL A 72 7.81 -42.81 -24.21
CA VAL A 72 8.80 -43.89 -24.17
C VAL A 72 8.39 -45.04 -25.07
N ARG A 73 7.10 -45.38 -25.13
CA ARG A 73 6.62 -46.40 -26.07
C ARG A 73 6.90 -45.99 -27.50
N GLU A 74 6.56 -44.75 -27.88
CA GLU A 74 6.81 -44.21 -29.22
C GLU A 74 8.31 -44.23 -29.57
N ALA A 75 9.16 -43.80 -28.64
CA ALA A 75 10.62 -43.82 -28.80
C ALA A 75 11.16 -45.24 -28.98
N VAL A 76 10.68 -46.21 -28.20
CA VAL A 76 11.10 -47.62 -28.29
C VAL A 76 10.62 -48.27 -29.58
N THR A 77 9.39 -47.98 -30.03
CA THR A 77 8.81 -48.63 -31.22
C THR A 77 9.26 -47.98 -32.53
N THR A 78 9.48 -46.66 -32.55
CA THR A 78 9.77 -45.90 -33.77
C THR A 78 11.19 -45.33 -33.83
N GLY A 79 11.97 -45.46 -32.75
CA GLY A 79 13.33 -44.94 -32.65
C GLY A 79 13.43 -43.43 -32.38
N ARG A 80 12.31 -42.69 -32.33
CA ARG A 80 12.29 -41.25 -32.08
C ARG A 80 10.99 -40.81 -31.40
N VAL A 81 10.98 -39.61 -30.84
CA VAL A 81 9.77 -38.96 -30.29
C VAL A 81 9.30 -37.88 -31.26
N ARG A 82 8.06 -37.96 -31.75
CA ARG A 82 7.49 -36.95 -32.65
C ARG A 82 6.81 -35.83 -31.85
N LEU A 83 7.62 -34.89 -31.36
CA LEU A 83 7.14 -33.77 -30.52
C LEU A 83 5.98 -32.99 -31.16
N GLY A 84 6.05 -32.70 -32.46
CA GLY A 84 4.98 -31.99 -33.16
C GLY A 84 3.63 -32.73 -33.12
N GLU A 85 3.63 -34.05 -33.28
CA GLU A 85 2.40 -34.86 -33.17
C GLU A 85 1.91 -34.95 -31.72
N PHE A 86 2.84 -35.07 -30.76
CA PHE A 86 2.53 -35.09 -29.33
C PHE A 86 1.80 -33.82 -28.90
N PHE A 87 2.40 -32.65 -29.17
CA PHE A 87 1.80 -31.37 -28.83
C PHE A 87 0.53 -31.08 -29.66
N ALA A 88 0.48 -31.46 -30.94
CA ALA A 88 -0.73 -31.28 -31.75
C ALA A 88 -1.94 -32.10 -31.23
N ARG A 89 -1.72 -33.30 -30.70
CA ARG A 89 -2.79 -34.10 -30.09
C ARG A 89 -3.28 -33.48 -28.79
N ARG A 90 -2.35 -32.91 -27.99
CA ARG A 90 -2.68 -32.30 -26.71
C ARG A 90 -3.36 -30.95 -26.88
N ALA A 91 -2.85 -30.10 -27.78
CA ALA A 91 -3.45 -28.82 -28.15
C ALA A 91 -4.93 -28.98 -28.53
N ARG A 92 -5.26 -29.89 -29.47
CA ARG A 92 -6.65 -30.16 -29.90
C ARG A 92 -7.57 -30.67 -28.78
N ARG A 93 -7.01 -31.24 -27.72
CA ARG A 93 -7.79 -31.82 -26.63
C ARG A 93 -8.06 -30.81 -25.52
N LEU A 94 -7.12 -29.91 -25.23
CA LEU A 94 -7.16 -29.10 -24.01
C LEU A 94 -7.40 -27.62 -24.27
N LEU A 95 -6.66 -27.04 -25.23
CA LEU A 95 -6.62 -25.60 -25.42
C LEU A 95 -7.96 -25.00 -25.90
N PRO A 96 -8.74 -25.63 -26.81
CA PRO A 96 -10.03 -25.07 -27.21
C PRO A 96 -11.02 -24.91 -26.06
N SER A 97 -11.09 -25.88 -25.15
CA SER A 97 -12.01 -25.78 -24.00
C SER A 97 -11.51 -24.77 -22.97
N ALA A 98 -10.19 -24.69 -22.75
CA ALA A 98 -9.61 -23.64 -21.90
C ALA A 98 -9.89 -22.25 -22.47
N ALA A 99 -9.72 -22.06 -23.78
CA ALA A 99 -9.99 -20.80 -24.47
C ALA A 99 -11.44 -20.35 -24.30
N VAL A 100 -12.41 -21.26 -24.41
CA VAL A 100 -13.84 -20.95 -24.16
C VAL A 100 -14.04 -20.41 -22.75
N VAL A 101 -13.46 -21.05 -21.73
CA VAL A 101 -13.58 -20.60 -20.34
C VAL A 101 -12.87 -19.25 -20.15
N LEU A 102 -11.66 -19.09 -20.67
CA LEU A 102 -10.91 -17.82 -20.56
C LEU A 102 -11.64 -16.66 -21.23
N VAL A 103 -12.21 -16.88 -22.42
CA VAL A 103 -13.03 -15.86 -23.11
C VAL A 103 -14.31 -15.56 -22.32
N ALA A 104 -14.99 -16.59 -21.80
CA ALA A 104 -16.20 -16.41 -21.00
C ALA A 104 -15.91 -15.65 -19.70
N VAL A 105 -14.81 -15.95 -19.02
CA VAL A 105 -14.37 -15.26 -17.80
C VAL A 105 -13.92 -13.83 -18.10
N ALA A 106 -13.17 -13.60 -19.18
CA ALA A 106 -12.80 -12.25 -19.61
C ALA A 106 -14.04 -11.40 -19.94
N ALA A 107 -15.01 -11.97 -20.66
CA ALA A 107 -16.26 -11.30 -20.98
C ALA A 107 -17.11 -11.05 -19.72
N ALA A 108 -17.31 -12.06 -18.87
CA ALA A 108 -18.04 -11.90 -17.61
C ALA A 108 -17.36 -10.86 -16.70
N GLY A 109 -16.03 -10.90 -16.62
CA GLY A 109 -15.20 -9.93 -15.91
C GLY A 109 -15.40 -8.50 -16.42
N ALA A 110 -15.41 -8.32 -17.74
CA ALA A 110 -15.64 -7.02 -18.35
C ALA A 110 -17.02 -6.41 -17.97
N TRP A 111 -18.02 -7.25 -17.66
CA TRP A 111 -19.38 -6.81 -17.32
C TRP A 111 -19.64 -6.75 -15.81
N LEU A 112 -19.06 -7.66 -15.03
CA LEU A 112 -19.35 -7.85 -13.60
C LEU A 112 -18.35 -7.17 -12.68
N THR A 113 -17.17 -6.76 -13.19
CA THR A 113 -16.12 -6.16 -12.36
C THR A 113 -15.89 -4.68 -12.68
N VAL A 114 -15.48 -3.97 -11.64
CA VAL A 114 -15.02 -2.58 -11.68
C VAL A 114 -13.69 -2.46 -12.42
N PRO A 115 -13.39 -1.31 -13.05
CA PRO A 115 -12.22 -1.13 -13.93
C PRO A 115 -10.90 -1.67 -13.37
N LEU A 116 -10.56 -1.39 -12.11
CA LEU A 116 -9.27 -1.81 -11.56
C LEU A 116 -9.18 -3.33 -11.34
N ARG A 117 -10.25 -3.96 -10.82
CA ARG A 117 -10.36 -5.44 -10.70
C ARG A 117 -10.36 -6.12 -12.07
N ARG A 118 -10.92 -5.46 -13.09
CA ARG A 118 -10.91 -5.97 -14.46
C ARG A 118 -9.48 -6.10 -15.00
N THR A 119 -8.64 -5.10 -14.75
CA THR A 119 -7.22 -5.15 -15.15
C THR A 119 -6.46 -6.26 -14.44
N ASP A 120 -6.75 -6.53 -13.16
CA ASP A 120 -6.17 -7.68 -12.45
C ASP A 120 -6.60 -9.01 -13.11
N LEU A 121 -7.90 -9.14 -13.39
CA LEU A 121 -8.46 -10.34 -14.02
C LEU A 121 -7.91 -10.58 -15.44
N GLU A 122 -7.71 -9.54 -16.23
CA GLU A 122 -7.13 -9.67 -17.57
C GLU A 122 -5.68 -10.16 -17.52
N ASN A 123 -4.91 -9.70 -16.54
CA ASN A 123 -3.58 -10.23 -16.31
C ASN A 123 -3.62 -11.70 -15.86
N ASP A 124 -4.65 -12.12 -15.11
CA ASP A 124 -4.89 -13.54 -14.78
C ASP A 124 -5.21 -14.34 -16.05
N VAL A 125 -6.05 -13.79 -16.96
CA VAL A 125 -6.39 -14.41 -18.25
C VAL A 125 -5.14 -14.58 -19.12
N VAL A 126 -4.29 -13.55 -19.21
CA VAL A 126 -3.02 -13.61 -19.94
C VAL A 126 -2.11 -14.70 -19.35
N ALA A 127 -1.94 -14.71 -18.03
CA ALA A 127 -1.10 -15.70 -17.36
C ALA A 127 -1.64 -17.14 -17.53
N ALA A 128 -2.96 -17.33 -17.46
CA ALA A 128 -3.60 -18.61 -17.68
C ALA A 128 -3.48 -19.08 -19.15
N ALA A 129 -3.69 -18.18 -20.11
CA ALA A 129 -3.53 -18.48 -21.54
C ALA A 129 -2.09 -18.90 -21.90
N LEU A 130 -1.10 -18.25 -21.28
CA LEU A 130 0.33 -18.54 -21.46
C LEU A 130 0.83 -19.71 -20.59
N SER A 131 -0.05 -20.35 -19.80
CA SER A 131 0.30 -21.44 -18.88
C SER A 131 1.36 -21.05 -17.83
N VAL A 132 1.27 -19.82 -17.31
CA VAL A 132 2.13 -19.27 -16.23
C VAL A 132 1.32 -18.72 -15.05
N ALA A 133 0.02 -19.01 -14.98
CA ALA A 133 -0.88 -18.58 -13.90
C ALA A 133 -0.33 -18.91 -12.50
N ASN A 134 0.31 -20.07 -12.33
CA ASN A 134 0.89 -20.46 -11.05
C ASN A 134 1.96 -19.46 -10.56
N TRP A 135 2.83 -18.95 -11.44
CA TRP A 135 3.85 -17.97 -11.06
C TRP A 135 3.26 -16.58 -10.78
N ARG A 136 2.18 -16.24 -11.46
CA ARG A 136 1.42 -15.01 -11.16
C ARG A 136 0.84 -15.04 -9.74
N PHE A 137 0.23 -16.16 -9.36
CA PHE A 137 -0.33 -16.32 -8.00
C PHE A 137 0.75 -16.45 -6.92
N VAL A 138 1.91 -17.04 -7.23
CA VAL A 138 3.09 -16.99 -6.35
C VAL A 138 3.55 -15.55 -6.14
N HIS A 139 3.60 -14.74 -7.20
CA HIS A 139 3.99 -13.33 -7.10
C HIS A 139 2.99 -12.50 -6.29
N GLN A 140 1.69 -12.80 -6.42
CA GLN A 140 0.62 -12.22 -5.59
C GLN A 140 0.61 -12.77 -4.15
N ARG A 141 1.51 -13.71 -3.81
CA ARG A 141 1.59 -14.39 -2.50
C ARG A 141 0.26 -15.00 -2.08
N THR A 142 -0.50 -15.55 -3.03
CA THR A 142 -1.80 -16.15 -2.76
C THR A 142 -1.63 -17.39 -1.88
N ASP A 143 -2.31 -17.41 -0.73
CA ASP A 143 -2.48 -18.62 0.06
C ASP A 143 -3.67 -19.40 -0.50
N TYR A 144 -3.40 -20.50 -1.19
CA TYR A 144 -4.42 -21.33 -1.83
C TYR A 144 -5.24 -22.16 -0.83
N LEU A 145 -4.70 -22.41 0.36
CA LEU A 145 -5.34 -23.27 1.36
C LEU A 145 -6.14 -22.46 2.39
N ALA A 146 -5.86 -21.16 2.53
CA ALA A 146 -6.66 -20.23 3.29
C ALA A 146 -7.83 -19.70 2.44
N ALA A 147 -9.07 -19.92 2.90
CA ALA A 147 -10.25 -19.41 2.20
C ALA A 147 -10.38 -17.89 2.34
N GLY A 148 -10.39 -17.14 1.22
CA GLY A 148 -10.51 -15.68 1.19
C GLY A 148 -11.60 -15.15 0.25
N GLN A 149 -11.99 -13.88 0.39
CA GLN A 149 -13.10 -13.25 -0.34
C GLN A 149 -12.71 -12.53 -1.64
N ASP A 150 -11.45 -12.59 -2.08
CA ASP A 150 -10.96 -11.88 -3.27
C ASP A 150 -10.05 -12.76 -4.15
N GLU A 151 -10.43 -14.03 -4.32
CA GLU A 151 -9.68 -14.96 -5.16
C GLU A 151 -10.00 -14.77 -6.65
N SER A 152 -8.99 -14.93 -7.50
CA SER A 152 -9.17 -14.89 -8.95
C SER A 152 -10.16 -15.99 -9.41
N PRO A 153 -11.13 -15.68 -10.30
CA PRO A 153 -11.95 -16.68 -10.98
C PRO A 153 -11.15 -17.71 -11.80
N LEU A 154 -9.84 -17.48 -11.97
CA LEU A 154 -8.92 -18.34 -12.69
C LEU A 154 -7.85 -18.96 -11.78
N LEU A 155 -7.96 -18.84 -10.46
CA LEU A 155 -6.97 -19.35 -9.51
C LEU A 155 -6.62 -20.81 -9.78
N HIS A 156 -7.62 -21.67 -9.96
CA HIS A 156 -7.46 -23.11 -10.26
C HIS A 156 -6.63 -23.44 -11.51
N PHE A 157 -6.41 -22.50 -12.44
CA PHE A 157 -5.52 -22.70 -13.59
C PHE A 157 -4.05 -22.88 -13.18
N TRP A 158 -3.67 -22.58 -11.94
CA TRP A 158 -2.30 -22.83 -11.45
C TRP A 158 -1.88 -24.30 -11.67
N SER A 159 -2.76 -25.25 -11.39
CA SER A 159 -2.44 -26.69 -11.47
C SER A 159 -2.29 -27.14 -12.92
N LEU A 160 -3.09 -26.56 -13.82
CA LEU A 160 -3.01 -26.77 -15.27
C LEU A 160 -1.72 -26.17 -15.84
N ALA A 161 -1.31 -25.00 -15.36
CA ALA A 161 -0.06 -24.36 -15.74
C ALA A 161 1.15 -25.23 -15.35
N VAL A 162 1.19 -25.73 -14.11
CA VAL A 162 2.23 -26.68 -13.64
C VAL A 162 2.25 -27.93 -14.52
N GLU A 163 1.08 -28.49 -14.83
CA GLU A 163 0.94 -29.66 -15.69
C GLU A 163 1.44 -29.41 -17.13
N GLU A 164 1.07 -28.31 -17.77
CA GLU A 164 1.53 -27.99 -19.12
C GLU A 164 3.02 -27.63 -19.18
N GLN A 165 3.55 -26.92 -18.17
CA GLN A 165 4.99 -26.68 -18.01
C GLN A 165 5.77 -27.98 -17.90
N PHE A 166 5.27 -28.96 -17.13
CA PHE A 166 5.88 -30.28 -17.07
C PHE A 166 5.96 -30.92 -18.47
N TYR A 167 4.92 -30.83 -19.31
CA TYR A 167 4.98 -31.43 -20.65
C TYR A 167 5.90 -30.69 -21.62
N LEU A 168 5.90 -29.36 -21.57
CA LEU A 168 6.78 -28.53 -22.38
C LEU A 168 8.24 -28.85 -22.11
N CYS A 169 8.61 -29.21 -20.88
CA CYS A 169 9.97 -29.62 -20.52
C CYS A 169 10.22 -31.13 -20.74
N TRP A 170 9.29 -31.99 -20.28
CA TRP A 170 9.46 -33.44 -20.24
C TRP A 170 9.49 -34.09 -21.62
N GLY A 171 8.65 -33.63 -22.55
CA GLY A 171 8.61 -34.14 -23.91
C GLY A 171 9.95 -33.98 -24.63
N PRO A 172 10.48 -32.75 -24.77
CA PRO A 172 11.80 -32.49 -25.34
C PRO A 172 12.94 -33.21 -24.60
N LEU A 173 12.90 -33.26 -23.27
CA LEU A 173 13.90 -34.00 -22.50
C LEU A 173 13.92 -35.50 -22.88
N LEU A 174 12.76 -36.17 -22.93
CA LEU A 174 12.69 -37.57 -23.36
C LEU A 174 13.08 -37.76 -24.83
N ALA A 175 12.76 -36.79 -25.71
CA ALA A 175 13.20 -36.82 -27.10
C ALA A 175 14.72 -36.72 -27.22
N LEU A 176 15.35 -35.85 -26.43
CA LEU A 176 16.80 -35.70 -26.34
C LEU A 176 17.45 -36.97 -25.79
N LEU A 177 16.94 -37.54 -24.71
CA LEU A 177 17.44 -38.81 -24.16
C LEU A 177 17.32 -39.96 -25.16
N ALA A 178 16.20 -40.04 -25.89
CA ALA A 178 16.02 -41.03 -26.96
C ALA A 178 17.06 -40.84 -28.08
N PHE A 179 17.33 -39.59 -28.49
CA PHE A 179 18.34 -39.28 -29.50
C PHE A 179 19.77 -39.62 -29.06
N LEU A 180 20.16 -39.21 -27.84
CA LEU A 180 21.50 -39.46 -27.29
C LEU A 180 21.77 -40.96 -27.11
N THR A 181 20.79 -41.70 -26.57
CA THR A 181 20.93 -43.15 -26.35
C THR A 181 20.85 -43.97 -27.64
N ALA A 182 20.16 -43.46 -28.68
CA ALA A 182 20.16 -44.08 -30.00
C ALA A 182 21.52 -44.04 -30.70
N ARG A 183 22.33 -43.00 -30.43
CA ARG A 183 23.71 -42.86 -30.95
C ARG A 183 24.72 -43.75 -30.21
N ALA A 184 24.54 -43.96 -28.91
CA ALA A 184 25.52 -44.63 -28.06
C ALA A 184 25.42 -46.16 -28.03
N VAL A 185 24.24 -46.75 -28.26
CA VAL A 185 24.04 -48.21 -28.14
C VAL A 185 23.12 -48.73 -29.25
N ARG A 186 23.55 -49.80 -29.95
CA ARG A 186 22.74 -50.51 -30.95
C ARG A 186 21.38 -50.90 -30.34
N ARG A 187 20.31 -50.23 -30.80
CA ARG A 187 18.87 -50.51 -30.56
C ARG A 187 18.26 -50.10 -29.20
N GLY A 188 18.49 -48.89 -28.69
CA GLY A 188 17.58 -48.24 -27.74
C GLY A 188 17.37 -48.92 -26.36
N ARG A 189 18.16 -49.96 -26.04
CA ARG A 189 18.09 -50.68 -24.76
C ARG A 189 18.52 -49.82 -23.56
N ALA A 190 19.31 -48.77 -23.79
CA ALA A 190 19.78 -47.84 -22.77
C ALA A 190 18.79 -46.69 -22.45
N LEU A 191 17.76 -46.45 -23.27
CA LEU A 191 16.83 -45.34 -23.05
C LEU A 191 16.09 -45.44 -21.71
N ARG A 192 15.54 -46.63 -21.41
CA ARG A 192 14.78 -46.85 -20.16
C ARG A 192 15.63 -46.64 -18.90
N PRO A 193 16.81 -47.27 -18.72
CA PRO A 193 17.60 -47.06 -17.52
C PRO A 193 18.08 -45.61 -17.36
N VAL A 194 18.47 -44.94 -18.45
CA VAL A 194 18.86 -43.51 -18.40
C VAL A 194 17.67 -42.64 -18.02
N ALA A 195 16.50 -42.85 -18.64
CA ALA A 195 15.29 -42.12 -18.30
C ALA A 195 14.88 -42.35 -16.83
N VAL A 196 15.00 -43.58 -16.31
CA VAL A 196 14.76 -43.87 -14.88
C VAL A 196 15.71 -43.06 -14.00
N ALA A 197 17.02 -43.07 -14.28
CA ALA A 197 18.00 -42.33 -13.48
C ALA A 197 17.72 -40.82 -13.47
N VAL A 198 17.50 -40.22 -14.65
CA VAL A 198 17.15 -38.79 -14.77
C VAL A 198 15.84 -38.47 -14.06
N THR A 199 14.81 -39.32 -14.21
CA THR A 199 13.51 -39.13 -13.53
C THR A 199 13.70 -39.18 -12.03
N ALA A 200 14.43 -40.17 -11.51
CA ALA A 200 14.67 -40.34 -10.08
C ALA A 200 15.40 -39.14 -9.48
N VAL A 201 16.44 -38.64 -10.14
CA VAL A 201 17.16 -37.42 -9.69
C VAL A 201 16.22 -36.21 -9.67
N LEU A 202 15.47 -35.97 -10.75
CA LEU A 202 14.53 -34.85 -10.81
C LEU A 202 13.42 -34.97 -9.75
N THR A 203 12.91 -36.18 -9.51
CA THR A 203 11.94 -36.46 -8.44
C THR A 203 12.51 -36.16 -7.06
N LEU A 204 13.72 -36.62 -6.76
CA LEU A 204 14.35 -36.40 -5.46
C LEU A 204 14.68 -34.93 -5.22
N VAL A 205 15.22 -34.23 -6.22
CA VAL A 205 15.51 -32.79 -6.12
C VAL A 205 14.22 -31.98 -5.94
N SER A 206 13.19 -32.29 -6.73
CA SER A 206 11.88 -31.62 -6.61
C SER A 206 11.20 -31.90 -5.26
N PHE A 207 11.33 -33.12 -4.72
CA PHE A 207 10.81 -33.46 -3.41
C PHE A 207 11.59 -32.77 -2.28
N ALA A 208 12.92 -32.68 -2.37
CA ALA A 208 13.73 -31.94 -1.41
C ALA A 208 13.40 -30.44 -1.41
N LEU A 209 13.15 -29.85 -2.58
CA LEU A 209 12.65 -28.47 -2.69
C LEU A 209 11.27 -28.32 -2.06
N ALA A 210 10.37 -29.29 -2.24
CA ALA A 210 9.05 -29.27 -1.61
C ALA A 210 9.15 -29.27 -0.08
N LEU A 211 10.03 -30.10 0.50
CA LEU A 211 10.26 -30.13 1.95
C LEU A 211 10.78 -28.78 2.47
N ARG A 212 11.81 -28.24 1.82
CA ARG A 212 12.41 -26.96 2.22
C ARG A 212 11.43 -25.80 2.10
N TRP A 213 10.76 -25.68 0.96
CA TRP A 213 9.88 -24.53 0.71
C TRP A 213 8.58 -24.60 1.50
N THR A 214 8.09 -25.78 1.91
CA THR A 214 6.89 -25.85 2.77
C THR A 214 7.12 -25.14 4.11
N ASP A 215 8.35 -25.12 4.61
CA ASP A 215 8.71 -24.36 5.81
C ASP A 215 9.01 -22.88 5.52
N ASP A 216 9.45 -22.52 4.31
CA ASP A 216 9.81 -21.13 3.96
C ASP A 216 8.60 -20.31 3.45
N SER A 217 7.77 -20.89 2.57
CA SER A 217 6.62 -20.23 1.93
C SER A 217 5.63 -21.25 1.37
N VAL A 218 4.44 -21.33 1.96
CA VAL A 218 3.36 -22.22 1.50
C VAL A 218 2.96 -21.94 0.05
N SER A 219 2.83 -20.66 -0.34
CA SER A 219 2.46 -20.28 -1.72
C SER A 219 3.48 -20.80 -2.74
N LEU A 220 4.78 -20.60 -2.49
CA LEU A 220 5.84 -21.08 -3.38
C LEU A 220 5.91 -22.62 -3.41
N ALA A 221 5.77 -23.28 -2.25
CA ALA A 221 5.81 -24.73 -2.16
C ALA A 221 4.62 -25.39 -2.87
N TYR A 222 3.43 -24.81 -2.74
CA TYR A 222 2.19 -25.38 -3.24
C TYR A 222 1.94 -25.08 -4.73
N LEU A 223 2.16 -23.84 -5.17
CA LEU A 223 1.90 -23.38 -6.54
C LEU A 223 3.13 -23.49 -7.46
N GLY A 224 4.33 -23.53 -6.91
CA GLY A 224 5.58 -23.58 -7.66
C GLY A 224 5.78 -24.88 -8.42
N THR A 225 6.11 -24.81 -9.71
CA THR A 225 6.41 -26.00 -10.51
C THR A 225 7.58 -26.83 -9.94
N PRO A 226 8.72 -26.24 -9.51
CA PRO A 226 9.87 -27.01 -9.03
C PRO A 226 9.59 -27.90 -7.82
N SER A 227 8.67 -27.52 -6.92
CA SER A 227 8.28 -28.30 -5.75
C SER A 227 7.18 -29.34 -6.03
N ARG A 228 6.59 -29.33 -7.23
CA ARG A 228 5.46 -30.23 -7.61
C ARG A 228 5.84 -31.26 -8.68
N VAL A 229 6.95 -31.07 -9.40
CA VAL A 229 7.41 -32.00 -10.45
C VAL A 229 7.62 -33.44 -9.93
N TRP A 230 7.96 -33.64 -8.66
CA TRP A 230 8.18 -34.98 -8.09
C TRP A 230 6.94 -35.87 -8.14
N GLN A 231 5.71 -35.34 -8.02
CA GLN A 231 4.48 -36.14 -8.17
C GLN A 231 4.36 -36.71 -9.60
N PHE A 232 4.63 -35.88 -10.61
CA PHE A 232 4.72 -36.35 -12.00
C PHE A 232 5.83 -37.37 -12.16
N GLY A 233 6.97 -37.13 -11.53
CA GLY A 233 8.13 -38.02 -11.53
C GLY A 233 7.82 -39.41 -10.97
N VAL A 234 7.06 -39.53 -9.87
CA VAL A 234 6.57 -40.82 -9.35
C VAL A 234 5.72 -41.54 -10.40
N GLY A 235 4.80 -40.83 -11.05
CA GLY A 235 4.03 -41.38 -12.17
C GLY A 235 4.92 -41.82 -13.35
N ALA A 236 5.93 -41.02 -13.71
CA ALA A 236 6.87 -41.32 -14.78
C ALA A 236 7.73 -42.54 -14.47
N LEU A 237 8.23 -42.68 -13.24
CA LEU A 237 8.93 -43.87 -12.75
C LEU A 237 8.02 -45.09 -12.83
N LEU A 238 6.73 -44.95 -12.47
CA LEU A 238 5.75 -46.01 -12.64
C LEU A 238 5.58 -46.48 -14.09
N ALA A 239 5.72 -45.58 -15.06
CA ALA A 239 5.63 -45.93 -16.48
C ALA A 239 6.92 -46.55 -17.04
N LEU A 240 8.08 -46.16 -16.50
CA LEU A 240 9.40 -46.57 -16.98
C LEU A 240 9.86 -47.91 -16.44
N LEU A 241 9.59 -48.17 -15.17
CA LEU A 241 10.04 -49.37 -14.48
C LEU A 241 9.16 -50.58 -14.87
N PRO A 242 9.75 -51.78 -14.97
CA PRO A 242 9.04 -52.95 -15.50
C PRO A 242 8.24 -53.67 -14.41
N TRP A 243 7.32 -52.97 -13.73
CA TRP A 243 6.54 -53.52 -12.60
C TRP A 243 5.71 -54.75 -12.93
N HIS A 244 5.34 -54.91 -14.19
CA HIS A 244 4.68 -56.11 -14.72
C HIS A 244 5.55 -57.37 -14.64
N LEU A 245 6.86 -57.22 -14.43
CA LEU A 245 7.83 -58.30 -14.23
C LEU A 245 8.04 -58.62 -12.75
N LEU A 246 7.55 -57.80 -11.80
CA LEU A 246 7.72 -58.10 -10.38
C LEU A 246 6.89 -59.33 -10.00
N PRO A 247 7.55 -60.43 -9.55
CA PRO A 247 6.83 -61.59 -9.04
C PRO A 247 6.18 -61.21 -7.71
N GLY A 248 4.88 -61.42 -7.59
CA GLY A 248 4.16 -61.14 -6.35
C GLY A 248 2.78 -61.79 -6.32
N PRO A 249 2.31 -62.24 -5.14
CA PRO A 249 0.99 -62.84 -5.01
C PRO A 249 -0.11 -61.84 -5.38
N ARG A 250 -1.09 -62.31 -6.17
CA ARG A 250 -2.23 -61.49 -6.66
C ARG A 250 -2.98 -60.80 -5.53
N VAL A 251 -3.09 -61.46 -4.38
CA VAL A 251 -3.73 -60.93 -3.17
C VAL A 251 -3.04 -59.65 -2.69
N LEU A 252 -1.70 -59.63 -2.65
CA LEU A 252 -0.94 -58.46 -2.22
C LEU A 252 -1.15 -57.26 -3.15
N ARG A 253 -1.30 -57.48 -4.46
CA ARG A 253 -1.62 -56.40 -5.42
C ARG A 253 -3.02 -55.84 -5.22
N VAL A 254 -4.00 -56.70 -4.90
CA VAL A 254 -5.38 -56.27 -4.60
C VAL A 254 -5.41 -55.49 -3.28
N LEU A 255 -4.76 -55.99 -2.23
CA LEU A 255 -4.65 -55.31 -0.94
C LEU A 255 -3.94 -53.96 -1.08
N CYS A 256 -2.85 -53.89 -1.84
CA CYS A 256 -2.14 -52.64 -2.12
C CYS A 256 -3.04 -51.62 -2.83
N GLY A 257 -3.85 -52.04 -3.82
CA GLY A 257 -4.79 -51.16 -4.49
C GLY A 257 -5.90 -50.62 -3.57
N TRP A 258 -6.43 -51.47 -2.69
CA TRP A 258 -7.44 -51.05 -1.71
C TRP A 258 -6.86 -50.19 -0.59
N ALA A 259 -5.66 -50.50 -0.11
CA ALA A 259 -4.93 -49.68 0.85
C ALA A 259 -4.64 -48.29 0.28
N GLY A 260 -4.20 -48.21 -0.98
CA GLY A 260 -4.05 -46.93 -1.68
C GLY A 260 -5.36 -46.16 -1.80
N ALA A 261 -6.45 -46.81 -2.19
CA ALA A 261 -7.76 -46.15 -2.25
C ALA A 261 -8.26 -45.67 -0.87
N GLY A 262 -8.07 -46.48 0.17
CA GLY A 262 -8.38 -46.11 1.55
C GLY A 262 -7.55 -44.94 2.04
N ALA A 263 -6.25 -44.90 1.73
CA ALA A 263 -5.37 -43.78 2.05
C ALA A 263 -5.79 -42.49 1.35
N LEU A 264 -6.20 -42.56 0.06
CA LEU A 264 -6.74 -41.39 -0.64
C LEU A 264 -8.00 -40.83 0.03
N VAL A 265 -8.95 -41.71 0.40
CA VAL A 265 -10.17 -41.30 1.12
C VAL A 265 -9.82 -40.73 2.50
N TRP A 266 -8.87 -41.35 3.21
CA TRP A 266 -8.40 -40.88 4.51
C TRP A 266 -7.80 -39.46 4.41
N CYS A 267 -6.94 -39.19 3.40
CA CYS A 267 -6.41 -37.85 3.19
C CYS A 267 -7.54 -36.82 2.97
N VAL A 268 -8.55 -37.14 2.16
CA VAL A 268 -9.68 -36.21 1.90
C VAL A 268 -10.45 -35.88 3.18
N LEU A 269 -10.59 -36.85 4.10
CA LEU A 269 -11.35 -36.69 5.34
C LEU A 269 -10.54 -36.09 6.49
N ARG A 270 -9.20 -36.19 6.45
CA ARG A 270 -8.33 -35.85 7.59
C ARG A 270 -7.40 -34.68 7.34
N TYR A 271 -7.03 -34.40 6.11
CA TYR A 271 -6.22 -33.23 5.80
C TYR A 271 -7.10 -31.98 5.77
N ASP A 272 -6.49 -30.86 6.10
CA ASP A 272 -7.10 -29.53 6.13
C ASP A 272 -6.02 -28.46 5.93
N ALA A 273 -6.38 -27.19 6.10
CA ALA A 273 -5.47 -26.06 5.93
C ALA A 273 -4.31 -26.03 6.96
N SER A 274 -4.41 -26.75 8.07
CA SER A 274 -3.33 -26.87 9.07
C SER A 274 -2.29 -27.93 8.72
N THR A 275 -2.57 -28.75 7.71
CA THR A 275 -1.66 -29.81 7.26
C THR A 275 -0.47 -29.19 6.51
N PRO A 276 0.80 -29.46 6.89
CA PRO A 276 1.96 -28.91 6.21
C PRO A 276 2.12 -29.52 4.82
N TYR A 277 1.57 -28.83 3.81
CA TYR A 277 1.37 -29.35 2.47
C TYR A 277 2.03 -28.46 1.39
N PRO A 278 2.65 -29.01 0.32
CA PRO A 278 2.85 -30.43 0.04
C PRO A 278 3.71 -31.16 1.07
N GLY A 279 4.87 -30.60 1.44
CA GLY A 279 5.80 -31.19 2.40
C GLY A 279 5.94 -32.72 2.33
N TYR A 280 6.06 -33.34 3.49
CA TYR A 280 6.02 -34.80 3.62
C TYR A 280 4.58 -35.34 3.54
N ALA A 281 3.56 -34.53 3.85
CA ALA A 281 2.16 -34.96 3.87
C ALA A 281 1.66 -35.40 2.48
N ALA A 282 2.16 -34.79 1.41
CA ALA A 282 1.86 -35.14 0.02
C ALA A 282 2.44 -36.50 -0.42
N LEU A 283 3.37 -37.11 0.34
CA LEU A 283 3.84 -38.47 0.08
C LEU A 283 2.67 -39.46 0.10
N VAL A 284 1.76 -39.32 1.05
CA VAL A 284 0.63 -40.25 1.24
C VAL A 284 -0.27 -40.30 0.00
N PRO A 285 -0.88 -39.19 -0.49
CA PRO A 285 -1.73 -39.23 -1.68
C PRO A 285 -0.95 -39.59 -2.95
N THR A 286 0.32 -39.21 -3.06
CA THR A 286 1.17 -39.53 -4.23
C THR A 286 1.44 -41.04 -4.32
N LEU A 287 1.91 -41.65 -3.24
CA LEU A 287 2.19 -43.09 -3.18
C LEU A 287 0.90 -43.92 -3.20
N ALA A 288 -0.18 -43.43 -2.60
CA ALA A 288 -1.49 -44.06 -2.67
C ALA A 288 -2.03 -44.11 -4.11
N THR A 289 -1.87 -43.02 -4.87
CA THR A 289 -2.19 -42.99 -6.31
C THR A 289 -1.32 -43.99 -7.07
N ALA A 290 -0.02 -44.04 -6.77
CA ALA A 290 0.89 -44.99 -7.38
C ALA A 290 0.48 -46.45 -7.11
N ALA A 291 0.08 -46.77 -5.87
CA ALA A 291 -0.43 -48.08 -5.47
C ALA A 291 -1.69 -48.49 -6.25
N VAL A 292 -2.66 -47.58 -6.41
CA VAL A 292 -3.88 -47.83 -7.21
C VAL A 292 -3.54 -48.09 -8.67
N LEU A 293 -2.63 -47.31 -9.26
CA LEU A 293 -2.20 -47.50 -10.66
C LEU A 293 -1.47 -48.83 -10.88
N LEU A 294 -0.59 -49.21 -9.95
CA LEU A 294 0.15 -50.48 -9.94
C LEU A 294 -0.78 -51.69 -9.79
N ALA A 295 -1.78 -51.60 -8.92
CA ALA A 295 -2.77 -52.65 -8.72
C ALA A 295 -3.57 -52.95 -10.00
N GLY A 296 -3.84 -51.92 -10.81
CA GLY A 296 -4.53 -52.06 -12.10
C GLY A 296 -3.65 -52.49 -13.28
N ALA A 297 -2.32 -52.59 -13.12
CA ALA A 297 -1.43 -52.97 -14.22
C ALA A 297 -1.65 -54.44 -14.66
N PRO A 298 -1.67 -54.76 -15.96
CA PRO A 298 -1.88 -56.14 -16.42
C PRO A 298 -0.74 -57.06 -15.91
N GLY A 299 -1.10 -58.14 -15.21
CA GLY A 299 -0.14 -59.20 -14.82
C GLY A 299 0.18 -60.14 -15.99
N ARG A 300 1.24 -60.94 -15.86
CA ARG A 300 1.52 -62.06 -16.78
C ARG A 300 0.56 -63.21 -16.51
N GLY A 301 -0.25 -63.58 -17.51
CA GLY A 301 -1.11 -64.76 -17.51
C GLY A 301 -2.35 -64.61 -18.42
N PRO A 302 -2.96 -65.70 -18.91
CA PRO A 302 -4.19 -65.66 -19.72
C PRO A 302 -5.44 -65.28 -18.92
N GLU A 303 -5.33 -65.09 -17.61
CA GLU A 303 -6.48 -65.01 -16.71
C GLU A 303 -7.11 -63.61 -16.63
N ALA A 304 -8.44 -63.62 -16.57
CA ALA A 304 -9.31 -62.46 -16.54
C ALA A 304 -8.92 -61.42 -15.46
N PRO A 305 -9.19 -60.12 -15.69
CA PRO A 305 -8.95 -59.06 -14.71
C PRO A 305 -9.54 -59.42 -13.35
N ALA A 306 -8.82 -59.14 -12.27
CA ALA A 306 -9.24 -59.46 -10.91
C ALA A 306 -10.60 -58.83 -10.60
N ARG A 307 -11.66 -59.66 -10.52
CA ARG A 307 -13.05 -59.25 -10.22
C ARG A 307 -13.20 -58.52 -8.87
N LEU A 308 -12.18 -58.56 -8.02
CA LEU A 308 -12.13 -58.07 -6.64
C LEU A 308 -11.24 -56.82 -6.44
N GLY A 309 -10.56 -56.32 -7.48
CA GLY A 309 -9.69 -55.15 -7.36
C GLY A 309 -10.46 -53.83 -7.40
N VAL A 310 -9.92 -52.78 -6.75
CA VAL A 310 -10.49 -51.41 -6.75
C VAL A 310 -10.79 -50.87 -8.16
N GLY A 311 -10.01 -51.30 -9.16
CA GLY A 311 -10.22 -50.94 -10.57
C GLY A 311 -11.59 -51.34 -11.13
N ARG A 312 -12.31 -52.28 -10.52
CA ARG A 312 -13.70 -52.60 -10.90
C ARG A 312 -14.66 -51.48 -10.56
N LEU A 313 -14.57 -50.91 -9.35
CA LEU A 313 -15.39 -49.78 -8.93
C LEU A 313 -15.07 -48.55 -9.76
N LEU A 314 -13.78 -48.25 -9.94
CA LEU A 314 -13.33 -47.14 -10.81
C LEU A 314 -13.73 -47.35 -12.28
N GLY A 315 -13.86 -48.61 -12.71
CA GLY A 315 -14.28 -48.96 -14.07
C GLY A 315 -15.79 -48.93 -14.33
N LEU A 316 -16.61 -48.62 -13.33
CA LEU A 316 -18.06 -48.49 -13.48
C LEU A 316 -18.44 -47.34 -14.42
N ARG A 317 -19.66 -47.39 -14.97
CA ARG A 317 -20.14 -46.41 -15.96
C ARG A 317 -20.16 -44.97 -15.39
N GLY A 318 -20.57 -44.80 -14.14
CA GLY A 318 -20.65 -43.50 -13.46
C GLY A 318 -19.29 -42.80 -13.31
N PRO A 319 -18.33 -43.40 -12.58
CA PRO A 319 -16.97 -42.86 -12.45
C PRO A 319 -16.32 -42.59 -13.79
N ARG A 320 -16.49 -43.45 -14.79
CA ARG A 320 -15.97 -43.20 -16.14
C ARG A 320 -16.61 -42.01 -16.83
N ALA A 321 -17.92 -41.81 -16.66
CA ALA A 321 -18.62 -40.66 -17.22
C ALA A 321 -18.09 -39.35 -16.63
N VAL A 322 -17.94 -39.28 -15.31
CA VAL A 322 -17.34 -38.15 -14.60
C VAL A 322 -15.88 -37.97 -15.02
N GLY A 323 -15.09 -39.05 -15.09
CA GLY A 323 -13.69 -39.02 -15.50
C GLY A 323 -13.48 -38.48 -16.92
N ARG A 324 -14.43 -38.71 -17.83
CA ARG A 324 -14.43 -38.12 -19.17
C ARG A 324 -14.82 -36.65 -19.21
N LEU A 325 -15.57 -36.18 -18.22
CA LEU A 325 -15.97 -34.78 -18.06
C LEU A 325 -14.97 -33.99 -17.19
N SER A 326 -14.12 -34.69 -16.42
CA SER A 326 -13.23 -34.12 -15.40
C SER A 326 -12.51 -32.85 -15.82
N TYR A 327 -12.00 -32.79 -17.05
CA TYR A 327 -11.28 -31.62 -17.54
C TYR A 327 -12.19 -30.40 -17.72
N THR A 328 -13.29 -30.51 -18.49
CA THR A 328 -14.19 -29.37 -18.70
C THR A 328 -14.95 -28.98 -17.43
N LEU A 329 -15.25 -29.95 -16.56
CA LEU A 329 -15.82 -29.68 -15.24
C LEU A 329 -14.84 -28.90 -14.35
N TYR A 330 -13.57 -29.32 -14.34
CA TYR A 330 -12.52 -28.59 -13.63
C TYR A 330 -12.38 -27.16 -14.16
N LEU A 331 -12.49 -26.92 -15.46
CA LEU A 331 -12.41 -25.56 -15.99
C LEU A 331 -13.56 -24.66 -15.51
N TRP A 332 -14.80 -25.16 -15.47
CA TRP A 332 -16.00 -24.34 -15.22
C TRP A 332 -16.42 -24.21 -13.75
N HIS A 333 -16.13 -25.20 -12.90
CA HIS A 333 -16.66 -25.17 -11.52
C HIS A 333 -16.19 -23.96 -10.72
N TRP A 334 -14.91 -23.59 -10.83
CA TRP A 334 -14.32 -22.52 -10.05
C TRP A 334 -14.78 -21.11 -10.47
N PRO A 335 -14.76 -20.74 -11.77
CA PRO A 335 -15.29 -19.44 -12.19
C PRO A 335 -16.77 -19.25 -11.83
N VAL A 336 -17.59 -20.31 -11.93
CA VAL A 336 -19.01 -20.25 -11.56
C VAL A 336 -19.18 -19.96 -10.07
N LEU A 337 -18.38 -20.58 -9.21
CA LEU A 337 -18.38 -20.33 -7.77
C LEU A 337 -17.94 -18.90 -7.46
N VAL A 338 -16.73 -18.52 -7.90
CA VAL A 338 -16.11 -17.25 -7.55
C VAL A 338 -16.90 -16.06 -8.09
N LEU A 339 -17.40 -16.12 -9.32
CA LEU A 339 -18.21 -15.03 -9.89
C LEU A 339 -19.56 -14.89 -9.17
N ALA A 340 -20.15 -16.00 -8.70
CA ALA A 340 -21.37 -15.93 -7.90
C ALA A 340 -21.10 -15.31 -6.52
N GLU A 341 -20.02 -15.68 -5.83
CA GLU A 341 -19.64 -15.08 -4.55
C GLU A 341 -19.26 -13.60 -4.70
N ALA A 342 -18.58 -13.23 -5.79
CA ALA A 342 -18.29 -11.83 -6.10
C ALA A 342 -19.56 -10.98 -6.23
N ARG A 343 -20.68 -11.58 -6.66
CA ARG A 343 -21.97 -10.88 -6.83
C ARG A 343 -22.88 -10.93 -5.61
N PHE A 344 -22.90 -12.04 -4.89
CA PHE A 344 -23.85 -12.32 -3.81
C PHE A 344 -23.22 -12.29 -2.41
N GLY A 345 -21.90 -12.08 -2.31
CA GLY A 345 -21.13 -12.18 -1.07
C GLY A 345 -20.83 -13.63 -0.70
N THR A 346 -20.37 -13.84 0.54
CA THR A 346 -20.00 -15.17 1.04
C THR A 346 -21.18 -16.14 1.03
N LEU A 347 -21.03 -17.26 0.33
CA LEU A 347 -22.08 -18.28 0.23
C LEU A 347 -21.82 -19.43 1.20
N GLY A 348 -22.88 -19.95 1.81
CA GLY A 348 -22.79 -21.19 2.60
C GLY A 348 -22.52 -22.42 1.73
N TRP A 349 -21.94 -23.47 2.32
CA TRP A 349 -21.58 -24.71 1.62
C TRP A 349 -22.72 -25.33 0.77
N PRO A 350 -24.03 -25.28 1.14
CA PRO A 350 -25.08 -25.85 0.30
C PRO A 350 -25.23 -25.10 -1.03
N ALA A 351 -25.15 -23.77 -1.00
CA ALA A 351 -25.22 -22.93 -2.19
C ALA A 351 -23.99 -23.16 -3.09
N ARG A 352 -22.80 -23.27 -2.50
CA ARG A 352 -21.57 -23.62 -3.23
C ARG A 352 -21.68 -24.99 -3.91
N VAL A 353 -22.23 -26.01 -3.24
CA VAL A 353 -22.47 -27.33 -3.85
C VAL A 353 -23.47 -27.24 -5.01
N ALA A 354 -24.56 -26.48 -4.85
CA ALA A 354 -25.54 -26.29 -5.92
C ALA A 354 -24.93 -25.60 -7.15
N LEU A 355 -24.13 -24.55 -6.96
CA LEU A 355 -23.40 -23.87 -8.04
C LEU A 355 -22.36 -24.77 -8.71
N THR A 356 -21.62 -25.55 -7.91
CA THR A 356 -20.68 -26.55 -8.41
C THR A 356 -21.39 -27.59 -9.28
N ALA A 357 -22.57 -28.08 -8.86
CA ALA A 357 -23.38 -28.98 -9.64
C ALA A 357 -23.91 -28.30 -10.92
N ALA A 358 -24.33 -27.03 -10.85
CA ALA A 358 -24.77 -26.26 -12.01
C ALA A 358 -23.66 -26.09 -13.07
N SER A 359 -22.38 -26.03 -12.65
CA SER A 359 -21.23 -25.96 -13.57
C SER A 359 -21.09 -27.17 -14.50
N VAL A 360 -21.77 -28.28 -14.21
CA VAL A 360 -21.87 -29.44 -15.12
C VAL A 360 -22.51 -29.06 -16.45
N LEU A 361 -23.45 -28.11 -16.48
CA LEU A 361 -24.14 -27.66 -17.69
C LEU A 361 -23.17 -27.03 -18.71
N PRO A 362 -22.43 -25.94 -18.39
CA PRO A 362 -21.45 -25.38 -19.32
C PRO A 362 -20.29 -26.35 -19.61
N ALA A 363 -19.92 -27.22 -18.66
CA ALA A 363 -18.92 -28.26 -18.90
C ALA A 363 -19.34 -29.30 -19.95
N LEU A 364 -20.61 -29.74 -19.92
CA LEU A 364 -21.19 -30.64 -20.91
C LEU A 364 -21.33 -29.96 -22.28
N ALA A 365 -21.82 -28.72 -22.30
CA ALA A 365 -21.92 -27.89 -23.49
C ALA A 365 -20.56 -27.73 -24.19
N THR A 366 -19.54 -27.28 -23.46
CA THR A 366 -18.17 -27.09 -23.97
C THR A 366 -17.60 -28.40 -24.51
N ARG A 367 -17.82 -29.51 -23.79
CA ARG A 367 -17.35 -30.83 -24.23
C ARG A 367 -18.05 -31.31 -25.51
N HIS A 368 -19.36 -31.08 -25.62
CA HIS A 368 -20.17 -31.57 -26.73
C HIS A 368 -19.98 -30.73 -27.99
N TRP A 369 -19.98 -29.40 -27.88
CA TRP A 369 -19.93 -28.47 -29.01
C TRP A 369 -18.51 -28.04 -29.40
N VAL A 370 -17.53 -28.10 -28.50
CA VAL A 370 -16.17 -27.60 -28.77
C VAL A 370 -15.14 -28.72 -28.72
N GLU A 371 -14.98 -29.39 -27.56
CA GLU A 371 -13.91 -30.40 -27.38
C GLU A 371 -14.06 -31.58 -28.35
N ARG A 372 -15.24 -32.22 -28.38
CA ARG A 372 -15.47 -33.43 -29.18
C ARG A 372 -15.33 -33.19 -30.68
N PRO A 373 -15.94 -32.16 -31.28
CA PRO A 373 -15.82 -31.91 -32.72
C PRO A 373 -14.39 -31.63 -33.14
N LEU A 374 -13.67 -30.77 -32.41
CA LEU A 374 -12.29 -30.40 -32.73
C LEU A 374 -11.31 -31.57 -32.53
N ARG A 375 -11.54 -32.40 -31.49
CA ARG A 375 -10.73 -33.57 -31.22
C ARG A 375 -10.84 -34.66 -32.30
N HIS A 376 -12.04 -34.86 -32.86
CA HIS A 376 -12.30 -35.91 -33.86
C HIS A 376 -12.37 -35.40 -35.31
N SER A 377 -12.17 -34.09 -35.52
CA SER A 377 -12.13 -33.49 -36.86
C SER A 377 -10.99 -34.08 -37.69
N ARG A 378 -11.34 -34.65 -38.86
CA ARG A 378 -10.37 -35.19 -39.81
C ARG A 378 -9.41 -34.12 -40.29
N THR A 379 -9.93 -32.96 -40.71
CA THR A 379 -9.18 -31.82 -41.24
C THR A 379 -8.07 -31.33 -40.32
N VAL A 380 -8.33 -31.22 -39.01
CA VAL A 380 -7.35 -30.75 -38.01
C VAL A 380 -6.43 -31.89 -37.55
N SER A 381 -6.90 -33.15 -37.66
CA SER A 381 -6.12 -34.34 -37.26
C SER A 381 -5.13 -34.84 -38.30
N GLU A 382 -5.37 -34.53 -39.58
CA GLU A 382 -4.55 -34.97 -40.72
C GLU A 382 -3.10 -34.47 -40.65
N LEU A 383 -2.90 -33.21 -40.21
CA LEU A 383 -1.58 -32.57 -40.19
C LEU A 383 -1.27 -31.99 -38.80
N PRO A 384 -0.12 -32.30 -38.19
CA PRO A 384 0.26 -31.76 -36.89
C PRO A 384 0.26 -30.24 -36.84
N ARG A 385 0.68 -29.58 -37.93
CA ARG A 385 0.70 -28.10 -38.05
C ARG A 385 -0.69 -27.48 -37.88
N ARG A 386 -1.76 -28.12 -38.38
CA ARG A 386 -3.13 -27.62 -38.23
C ARG A 386 -3.62 -27.74 -36.78
N GLY A 387 -3.27 -28.85 -36.11
CA GLY A 387 -3.55 -29.02 -34.68
C GLY A 387 -2.80 -28.03 -33.79
N LEU A 388 -1.54 -27.71 -34.13
CA LEU A 388 -0.77 -26.67 -33.46
C LEU A 388 -1.33 -25.27 -33.73
N ALA A 389 -1.71 -24.96 -34.97
CA ALA A 389 -2.33 -23.69 -35.32
C ALA A 389 -3.65 -23.46 -34.55
N LEU A 390 -4.49 -24.49 -34.38
CA LEU A 390 -5.67 -24.42 -33.52
C LEU A 390 -5.29 -24.13 -32.05
N GLY A 391 -4.22 -24.76 -31.57
CA GLY A 391 -3.67 -24.48 -30.23
C GLY A 391 -3.23 -23.04 -30.08
N VAL A 392 -2.46 -22.52 -31.03
CA VAL A 392 -2.01 -21.12 -31.07
C VAL A 392 -3.22 -20.18 -31.09
N ALA A 393 -4.21 -20.42 -31.96
CA ALA A 393 -5.43 -19.61 -31.99
C ALA A 393 -6.17 -19.62 -30.65
N SER A 394 -6.23 -20.78 -29.97
CA SER A 394 -6.85 -20.93 -28.65
C SER A 394 -6.13 -20.14 -27.54
N VAL A 395 -4.84 -19.82 -27.72
CA VAL A 395 -4.08 -18.96 -26.80
C VAL A 395 -4.20 -17.49 -27.21
N VAL A 396 -4.07 -17.19 -28.51
CA VAL A 396 -4.07 -15.82 -29.03
C VAL A 396 -5.43 -15.15 -28.84
N ILE A 397 -6.55 -15.84 -29.04
CA ILE A 397 -7.90 -15.25 -28.89
C ILE A 397 -8.14 -14.67 -27.49
N PRO A 398 -8.04 -15.45 -26.39
CA PRO A 398 -8.24 -14.89 -25.05
C PRO A 398 -7.17 -13.84 -24.69
N LEU A 399 -5.93 -13.99 -25.18
CA LEU A 399 -4.86 -13.02 -24.95
C LEU A 399 -5.14 -11.67 -25.61
N VAL A 400 -5.55 -11.67 -26.89
CA VAL A 400 -5.95 -10.44 -27.61
C VAL A 400 -7.16 -9.81 -26.94
N LEU A 401 -8.16 -10.62 -26.55
CA LEU A 401 -9.32 -10.10 -25.84
C LEU A 401 -8.92 -9.43 -24.52
N ALA A 402 -8.10 -10.08 -23.70
CA ALA A 402 -7.62 -9.52 -22.43
C ALA A 402 -6.82 -8.23 -22.64
N LEU A 403 -5.93 -8.20 -23.63
CA LEU A 403 -5.15 -6.99 -23.95
C LEU A 403 -6.03 -5.85 -24.46
N VAL A 404 -7.02 -6.13 -25.31
CA VAL A 404 -7.94 -5.10 -25.84
C VAL A 404 -8.81 -4.53 -24.71
N VAL A 405 -9.42 -5.38 -23.89
CA VAL A 405 -10.26 -4.92 -22.77
C VAL A 405 -9.40 -4.18 -21.74
N GLY A 406 -8.17 -4.65 -21.47
CA GLY A 406 -7.30 -4.02 -20.48
C GLY A 406 -6.68 -2.72 -20.89
N THR A 407 -6.20 -2.63 -22.13
CA THR A 407 -5.73 -1.35 -22.68
C THR A 407 -6.86 -0.33 -22.76
N THR A 408 -8.09 -0.76 -23.07
CA THR A 408 -9.27 0.12 -23.05
C THR A 408 -9.59 0.58 -21.63
N THR A 409 -9.51 -0.32 -20.65
CA THR A 409 -9.77 -0.02 -19.23
C THR A 409 -8.71 0.92 -18.65
N LEU A 410 -7.43 0.70 -18.95
CA LEU A 410 -6.34 1.60 -18.54
C LEU A 410 -6.48 2.99 -19.18
N LYS A 411 -6.90 3.07 -20.45
CA LYS A 411 -7.20 4.36 -21.09
C LYS A 411 -8.36 5.09 -20.41
N LEU A 412 -9.37 4.37 -19.93
CA LEU A 412 -10.49 4.94 -19.17
C LEU A 412 -10.06 5.46 -17.79
N LEU A 413 -9.12 4.80 -17.12
CA LEU A 413 -8.59 5.21 -15.81
C LEU A 413 -7.62 6.40 -15.89
N GLY A 414 -7.09 6.70 -17.08
CA GLY A 414 -6.12 7.77 -17.31
C GLY A 414 -4.69 7.39 -16.90
N PRO A 415 -3.67 8.16 -17.32
CA PRO A 415 -2.29 7.92 -16.94
C PRO A 415 -2.07 8.16 -15.45
N ALA A 416 -1.33 7.26 -14.79
CA ALA A 416 -0.85 7.45 -13.43
C ALA A 416 0.33 8.44 -13.45
N THR A 417 0.05 9.74 -13.45
CA THR A 417 1.09 10.76 -13.19
C THR A 417 1.46 10.74 -11.71
N PRO A 418 2.73 10.81 -11.29
CA PRO A 418 3.06 10.89 -9.86
C PRO A 418 2.27 12.03 -9.20
N VAL A 419 1.69 11.76 -8.03
CA VAL A 419 1.00 12.81 -7.25
C VAL A 419 2.06 13.74 -6.68
N ASP A 420 1.95 15.04 -6.97
CA ASP A 420 2.79 16.05 -6.33
C ASP A 420 2.33 16.25 -4.89
N LEU A 421 2.99 15.56 -3.96
CA LEU A 421 2.71 15.67 -2.53
C LEU A 421 2.98 17.09 -1.99
N LYS A 422 3.88 17.86 -2.61
CA LYS A 422 4.22 19.23 -2.17
C LYS A 422 3.16 20.25 -2.60
N GLY A 423 2.43 19.97 -3.67
CA GLY A 423 1.33 20.79 -4.18
C GLY A 423 -0.02 20.53 -3.52
N LEU A 424 -0.10 19.58 -2.57
CA LEU A 424 -1.34 19.33 -1.83
C LEU A 424 -1.61 20.46 -0.83
N PRO A 425 -2.86 20.92 -0.68
CA PRO A 425 -3.20 21.90 0.34
C PRO A 425 -2.87 21.37 1.75
N PRO A 426 -2.49 22.24 2.69
CA PRO A 426 -2.14 21.81 4.03
C PRO A 426 -3.33 21.11 4.71
N GLY A 427 -3.01 20.10 5.52
CA GLY A 427 -3.97 19.39 6.34
C GLY A 427 -4.64 20.27 7.40
N ALA A 428 -5.89 19.98 7.73
CA ALA A 428 -6.56 20.65 8.85
C ALA A 428 -5.94 20.22 10.18
N VAL A 429 -5.41 21.20 10.93
CA VAL A 429 -4.79 20.95 12.23
C VAL A 429 -5.83 20.48 13.25
N THR A 430 -7.06 21.01 13.24
CA THR A 430 -8.19 20.70 14.15
C THR A 430 -9.50 20.49 13.37
N GLY A 431 -10.59 20.14 14.04
CA GLY A 431 -11.93 19.99 13.42
C GLY A 431 -12.17 18.65 12.70
N PRO A 432 -13.30 18.49 12.00
CA PRO A 432 -13.67 17.23 11.34
C PRO A 432 -13.20 17.10 9.89
N THR A 433 -12.60 18.13 9.29
CA THR A 433 -12.16 18.13 7.88
C THR A 433 -10.76 17.54 7.74
N LEU A 434 -10.45 17.07 6.53
CA LEU A 434 -9.13 16.54 6.21
C LEU A 434 -8.20 17.67 5.73
N LEU A 435 -8.72 18.55 4.88
CA LEU A 435 -8.00 19.70 4.32
C LEU A 435 -8.31 21.00 5.08
N ALA A 436 -7.34 21.90 5.14
CA ALA A 436 -7.57 23.27 5.60
C ALA A 436 -8.57 23.96 4.65
N ARG A 437 -9.65 24.52 5.20
CA ARG A 437 -10.61 25.31 4.42
C ARG A 437 -10.08 26.74 4.27
N THR A 438 -9.64 27.11 3.06
CA THR A 438 -9.34 28.52 2.73
C THR A 438 -10.64 29.31 2.53
N GLY A 439 -10.58 30.62 2.82
CA GLY A 439 -11.68 31.50 3.24
C GLY A 439 -12.85 31.82 2.29
N ALA A 440 -13.32 30.89 1.46
CA ALA A 440 -14.53 31.09 0.64
C ALA A 440 -15.48 29.88 0.56
N GLN A 441 -15.22 28.78 1.26
CA GLN A 441 -16.01 27.53 1.10
C GLN A 441 -16.56 26.95 2.41
N THR A 442 -17.03 27.80 3.33
CA THR A 442 -17.93 27.35 4.39
C THR A 442 -19.32 27.08 3.79
N GLY A 443 -19.45 25.99 3.03
CA GLY A 443 -20.73 25.53 2.48
C GLY A 443 -20.69 24.83 1.12
N ALA A 444 -19.58 24.90 0.37
CA ALA A 444 -19.45 24.16 -0.89
C ALA A 444 -18.85 22.76 -0.62
N PRO A 445 -19.36 21.67 -1.21
CA PRO A 445 -18.61 20.43 -1.27
C PRO A 445 -17.26 20.72 -1.95
N ALA A 446 -16.18 20.08 -1.51
CA ALA A 446 -14.87 20.15 -2.17
C ALA A 446 -14.99 19.60 -3.60
N GLY A 447 -15.53 20.40 -4.53
CA GLY A 447 -16.47 19.85 -5.51
C GLY A 447 -16.02 19.80 -6.95
N ASN A 448 -14.90 20.42 -7.35
CA ASN A 448 -14.52 20.50 -8.77
C ASN A 448 -13.06 20.12 -9.00
N GLY A 449 -12.70 18.86 -8.71
CA GLY A 449 -11.40 18.32 -9.07
C GLY A 449 -11.37 16.79 -9.00
N PRO A 450 -10.44 16.13 -9.71
CA PRO A 450 -10.32 14.67 -9.65
C PRO A 450 -9.94 14.19 -8.23
N ILE A 451 -10.29 12.93 -7.94
CA ILE A 451 -9.87 12.22 -6.73
C ILE A 451 -8.34 12.04 -6.78
N VAL A 452 -7.66 12.31 -5.66
CA VAL A 452 -6.20 12.23 -5.52
C VAL A 452 -5.84 11.37 -4.31
N PRO A 453 -4.98 10.35 -4.43
CA PRO A 453 -4.51 9.76 -5.68
C PRO A 453 -5.70 9.15 -6.46
N ASN A 454 -5.57 9.01 -7.78
CA ASN A 454 -6.51 8.20 -8.55
C ASN A 454 -6.40 6.72 -8.10
N PRO A 455 -7.38 5.86 -8.41
CA PRO A 455 -7.38 4.47 -7.92
C PRO A 455 -6.14 3.64 -8.28
N VAL A 456 -5.53 3.88 -9.44
CA VAL A 456 -4.30 3.15 -9.86
C VAL A 456 -3.12 3.59 -9.01
N GLN A 457 -2.96 4.90 -8.82
CA GLN A 457 -1.93 5.50 -7.97
C GLN A 457 -2.13 5.10 -6.51
N ALA A 458 -3.36 5.03 -6.02
CA ALA A 458 -3.68 4.70 -4.64
C ALA A 458 -3.10 3.35 -4.23
N ARG A 459 -3.29 2.30 -5.04
CA ARG A 459 -2.70 0.96 -4.81
C ARG A 459 -1.17 0.94 -4.80
N GLN A 460 -0.53 1.98 -5.35
CA GLN A 460 0.92 2.15 -5.40
C GLN A 460 1.42 3.19 -4.39
N SER A 461 0.52 3.78 -3.58
CA SER A 461 0.82 4.86 -2.65
C SER A 461 1.40 4.33 -1.34
N PHE A 462 2.55 3.67 -1.42
CA PHE A 462 3.35 3.27 -0.28
C PHE A 462 4.20 4.46 0.24
N PRO A 463 4.47 4.53 1.55
CA PRO A 463 5.47 5.45 2.08
C PRO A 463 6.83 5.27 1.39
N PRO A 464 7.63 6.33 1.24
CA PRO A 464 8.96 6.27 0.62
C PRO A 464 10.05 5.85 1.62
N ASP A 465 9.82 4.78 2.38
CA ASP A 465 10.72 4.23 3.41
C ASP A 465 11.74 3.20 2.87
N GLY A 466 11.57 2.77 1.62
CA GLY A 466 12.48 1.86 0.95
C GLY A 466 12.43 0.44 1.56
N PRO A 467 13.56 -0.16 1.99
CA PRO A 467 13.59 -1.49 2.59
C PRO A 467 13.34 -1.51 4.11
N CYS A 468 12.83 -0.43 4.71
CA CYS A 468 12.74 -0.27 6.16
C CYS A 468 11.52 -0.94 6.80
N GLU A 469 10.39 -1.01 6.11
CA GLU A 469 9.37 -2.02 6.38
C GLU A 469 9.88 -3.41 5.97
N VAL A 470 10.40 -4.18 6.93
CA VAL A 470 11.04 -5.46 6.62
C VAL A 470 10.04 -6.57 6.30
N ALA A 471 10.34 -7.36 5.27
CA ALA A 471 9.52 -8.48 4.80
C ALA A 471 9.35 -9.58 5.88
N PRO A 472 8.35 -10.48 5.76
CA PRO A 472 8.08 -11.44 6.81
C PRO A 472 9.22 -12.37 7.20
N ALA A 473 10.00 -12.86 6.23
CA ALA A 473 11.12 -13.76 6.53
C ALA A 473 12.32 -13.10 7.25
N VAL A 474 12.36 -11.77 7.36
CA VAL A 474 13.51 -11.02 7.92
C VAL A 474 13.39 -10.89 9.43
N THR A 475 14.44 -11.19 10.19
CA THR A 475 14.42 -11.18 11.67
C THR A 475 15.07 -9.95 12.32
N SER A 476 15.57 -9.00 11.55
CA SER A 476 16.22 -7.77 12.06
C SER A 476 16.02 -6.59 11.11
N SER A 477 15.88 -5.37 11.64
CA SER A 477 15.81 -4.15 10.82
C SER A 477 17.19 -3.59 10.48
N PRO A 478 17.39 -3.04 9.25
CA PRO A 478 18.56 -2.23 8.93
C PRO A 478 18.58 -0.91 9.74
N PRO A 479 19.60 -0.04 9.59
CA PRO A 479 19.67 1.20 10.37
C PRO A 479 18.43 2.09 10.28
N CYS A 480 17.87 2.28 9.09
CA CYS A 480 16.61 3.00 8.88
C CYS A 480 16.53 4.36 9.60
N LEU A 481 17.61 5.14 9.47
CA LEU A 481 17.71 6.50 9.98
C LEU A 481 17.48 7.50 8.85
N PHE A 482 16.60 8.48 9.10
CA PHE A 482 16.19 9.50 8.15
C PHE A 482 16.21 10.89 8.80
N GLY A 483 16.17 11.96 7.99
CA GLY A 483 16.20 13.33 8.49
C GLY A 483 17.60 13.77 8.93
N ALA A 484 17.70 14.50 10.05
CA ALA A 484 18.97 14.96 10.60
C ALA A 484 19.67 13.82 11.35
N VAL A 485 20.26 12.87 10.62
CA VAL A 485 20.80 11.60 11.18
C VAL A 485 21.87 11.78 12.26
N ASP A 486 22.58 12.91 12.24
CA ASP A 486 23.60 13.26 13.25
C ASP A 486 23.01 13.97 14.48
N SER A 487 21.70 14.25 14.48
CA SER A 487 21.02 14.92 15.59
C SER A 487 20.98 14.02 16.83
N PRO A 488 21.29 14.56 18.03
CA PRO A 488 21.09 13.83 19.28
C PRO A 488 19.60 13.62 19.59
N ASP A 489 18.72 14.42 18.98
CA ASP A 489 17.28 14.32 19.13
C ASP A 489 16.71 13.33 18.12
N ARG A 490 16.35 12.14 18.60
CA ARG A 490 15.85 11.02 17.78
C ARG A 490 14.42 10.65 18.12
N VAL A 491 13.55 10.51 17.11
CA VAL A 491 12.21 9.93 17.22
C VAL A 491 12.20 8.53 16.61
N VAL A 492 11.50 7.59 17.24
CA VAL A 492 11.40 6.19 16.77
C VAL A 492 9.97 5.89 16.32
N LEU A 493 9.80 5.32 15.13
CA LEU A 493 8.55 4.72 14.65
C LEU A 493 8.65 3.19 14.79
N LEU A 494 7.80 2.59 15.62
CA LEU A 494 7.87 1.16 15.93
C LEU A 494 6.52 0.46 15.74
N GLY A 495 6.48 -0.61 14.94
CA GLY A 495 5.28 -1.43 14.79
C GLY A 495 5.21 -2.30 13.54
N ASP A 496 4.00 -2.53 13.05
CA ASP A 496 3.74 -3.20 11.77
C ASP A 496 3.46 -2.18 10.65
N SER A 497 2.92 -2.62 9.51
CA SER A 497 2.59 -1.76 8.37
C SER A 497 1.56 -0.64 8.71
N HIS A 498 0.79 -0.76 9.79
CA HIS A 498 -0.06 0.31 10.32
C HIS A 498 0.74 1.35 11.15
N ALA A 499 1.95 1.02 11.58
CA ALA A 499 2.95 2.02 11.96
C ALA A 499 3.64 2.61 10.74
N GLY A 500 4.06 1.77 9.78
CA GLY A 500 4.76 2.20 8.56
C GLY A 500 3.99 3.26 7.75
N GLN A 501 2.66 3.18 7.70
CA GLN A 501 1.84 4.22 7.04
C GLN A 501 1.99 5.64 7.63
N TRP A 502 2.57 5.79 8.83
CA TRP A 502 2.87 7.07 9.46
C TRP A 502 4.29 7.57 9.21
N PHE A 503 5.08 6.89 8.38
CA PHE A 503 6.45 7.25 8.05
C PHE A 503 6.55 8.70 7.52
N SER A 504 5.83 9.05 6.44
CA SER A 504 5.94 10.37 5.82
C SER A 504 5.55 11.51 6.77
N PRO A 505 4.45 11.41 7.55
CA PRO A 505 4.15 12.38 8.61
C PRO A 505 5.24 12.55 9.66
N LEU A 506 5.83 11.45 10.15
CA LEU A 506 6.92 11.55 11.14
C LEU A 506 8.21 12.08 10.54
N LEU A 507 8.48 11.79 9.27
CA LEU A 507 9.63 12.35 8.56
C LEU A 507 9.47 13.86 8.41
N SER A 508 8.26 14.36 8.12
CA SER A 508 7.95 15.79 8.08
C SER A 508 8.21 16.44 9.45
N LEU A 509 7.67 15.86 10.52
CA LEU A 509 7.89 16.32 11.90
C LEU A 509 9.38 16.36 12.26
N ALA A 510 10.12 15.31 11.91
CA ALA A 510 11.55 15.23 12.17
C ALA A 510 12.33 16.30 11.39
N ALA A 511 11.97 16.53 10.12
CA ALA A 511 12.58 17.57 9.30
C ALA A 511 12.33 18.98 9.85
N GLU A 512 11.10 19.28 10.28
CA GLU A 512 10.74 20.59 10.85
C GLU A 512 11.46 20.89 12.17
N ARG A 513 11.77 19.85 12.95
CA ARG A 513 12.39 19.97 14.27
C ARG A 513 13.90 19.70 14.29
N GLY A 514 14.50 19.36 13.14
CA GLY A 514 15.91 18.98 13.07
C GLY A 514 16.23 17.68 13.82
N TRP A 515 15.30 16.73 13.85
CA TRP A 515 15.45 15.42 14.51
C TRP A 515 15.86 14.33 13.52
N ALA A 516 16.44 13.25 14.06
CA ALA A 516 16.58 11.98 13.35
C ALA A 516 15.29 11.15 13.52
N LEU A 517 14.82 10.51 12.44
CA LEU A 517 13.76 9.50 12.49
C LEU A 517 14.38 8.11 12.35
N GLU A 518 14.15 7.23 13.32
CA GLU A 518 14.48 5.81 13.24
C GLU A 518 13.21 4.98 13.01
N GLU A 519 13.17 4.22 11.92
CA GLU A 519 12.04 3.35 11.62
C GLU A 519 12.36 1.88 11.92
N LEU A 520 11.49 1.26 12.70
CA LEU A 520 11.52 -0.15 13.06
C LEU A 520 10.14 -0.75 12.78
N VAL A 521 9.90 -1.08 11.51
CA VAL A 521 8.60 -1.59 11.03
C VAL A 521 8.75 -2.97 10.39
N LYS A 522 7.79 -3.87 10.64
CA LYS A 522 7.76 -5.22 10.06
C LYS A 522 6.38 -5.64 9.54
N GLN A 523 6.33 -6.17 8.33
CA GLN A 523 5.09 -6.56 7.65
C GLN A 523 4.28 -7.59 8.45
N GLY A 524 3.03 -7.22 8.79
CA GLY A 524 2.07 -8.09 9.48
C GLY A 524 2.52 -8.62 10.83
N CYS A 525 3.48 -7.97 11.50
CA CYS A 525 4.04 -8.40 12.77
C CYS A 525 3.44 -7.60 13.93
N PRO A 526 2.49 -8.16 14.70
CA PRO A 526 1.89 -7.45 15.82
C PRO A 526 2.97 -6.96 16.79
N LEU A 527 2.91 -5.67 17.15
CA LEU A 527 3.80 -5.16 18.18
C LEU A 527 3.42 -5.72 19.55
N ALA A 528 2.13 -6.00 19.79
CA ALA A 528 1.68 -6.79 20.94
C ALA A 528 2.21 -8.23 20.85
N GLU A 529 2.73 -8.75 21.96
CA GLU A 529 3.25 -10.13 22.03
C GLU A 529 2.17 -11.19 21.85
N LEU A 530 1.96 -11.65 20.61
CA LEU A 530 0.89 -12.58 20.25
C LEU A 530 1.38 -13.64 19.25
N PRO A 531 1.01 -14.92 19.45
CA PRO A 531 1.21 -15.93 18.41
C PRO A 531 0.23 -15.66 17.26
N VAL A 532 0.76 -15.40 16.07
CA VAL A 532 -0.04 -15.19 14.86
C VAL A 532 0.45 -16.09 13.72
N VAL A 533 -0.46 -16.41 12.80
CA VAL A 533 -0.12 -17.05 11.52
C VAL A 533 0.05 -15.95 10.49
N ASN A 534 1.20 -15.92 9.82
CA ASN A 534 1.42 -14.96 8.75
C ASN A 534 0.78 -15.48 7.46
N PRO A 535 -0.13 -14.73 6.81
CA PRO A 535 -0.82 -15.19 5.61
C PRO A 535 0.11 -15.33 4.40
N GLN A 536 1.22 -14.59 4.35
CA GLN A 536 2.17 -14.67 3.24
C GLN A 536 3.12 -15.87 3.37
N LEU A 537 3.50 -16.23 4.60
CA LEU A 537 4.30 -17.43 4.88
C LEU A 537 3.43 -18.69 4.94
N GLY A 538 2.16 -18.56 5.34
CA GLY A 538 1.21 -19.65 5.53
C GLY A 538 1.46 -20.49 6.79
N ARG A 539 2.15 -19.92 7.79
CA ARG A 539 2.53 -20.61 9.04
C ARG A 539 2.67 -19.67 10.23
N ALA A 540 2.89 -20.23 11.42
CA ALA A 540 3.21 -19.47 12.63
C ALA A 540 4.41 -18.52 12.39
N TYR A 541 4.25 -17.27 12.84
CA TYR A 541 5.12 -16.15 12.48
C TYR A 541 6.28 -15.93 13.47
N HIS A 542 7.14 -16.94 13.65
CA HIS A 542 8.24 -16.89 14.64
C HIS A 542 9.29 -15.79 14.37
N GLU A 543 9.45 -15.39 13.10
CA GLU A 543 10.33 -14.29 12.70
C GLU A 543 9.86 -12.94 13.27
N CYS A 544 8.54 -12.78 13.49
CA CYS A 544 8.00 -11.60 14.16
C CYS A 544 8.46 -11.51 15.62
N ASP A 545 8.43 -12.64 16.35
CA ASP A 545 8.88 -12.68 17.75
C ASP A 545 10.38 -12.35 17.87
N THR A 546 11.18 -12.94 16.99
CA THR A 546 12.63 -12.70 16.94
C THR A 546 12.94 -11.25 16.62
N TRP A 547 12.27 -10.68 15.61
CA TRP A 547 12.43 -9.29 15.21
C TRP A 547 12.01 -8.32 16.31
N ARG A 548 10.87 -8.57 16.95
CA ARG A 548 10.35 -7.72 18.03
C ARG A 548 11.31 -7.69 19.21
N ALA A 549 11.84 -8.84 19.60
CA ALA A 549 12.87 -8.92 20.64
C ALA A 549 14.14 -8.13 20.24
N ALA A 550 14.60 -8.27 18.99
CA ALA A 550 15.76 -7.54 18.49
C ALA A 550 15.54 -6.02 18.42
N ALA A 551 14.35 -5.57 18.00
CA ALA A 551 13.98 -4.15 17.94
C ALA A 551 13.94 -3.53 19.35
N LEU A 552 13.33 -4.22 20.32
CA LEU A 552 13.29 -3.77 21.71
C LEU A 552 14.69 -3.73 22.35
N ALA A 553 15.53 -4.74 22.10
CA ALA A 553 16.92 -4.77 22.57
C ALA A 553 17.73 -3.60 21.98
N ARG A 554 17.61 -3.34 20.68
CA ARG A 554 18.25 -2.22 19.99
C ARG A 554 17.88 -0.86 20.61
N LEU A 555 16.62 -0.68 21.00
CA LEU A 555 16.18 0.55 21.68
C LEU A 555 16.71 0.66 23.12
N GLY A 556 16.91 -0.46 23.81
CA GLY A 556 17.48 -0.51 25.16
C GLY A 556 18.99 -0.31 25.21
N GLU A 557 19.71 -0.76 24.18
CA GLU A 557 21.17 -0.70 24.09
C GLU A 557 21.68 0.54 23.34
N GLY A 558 20.85 1.13 22.48
CA GLY A 558 21.18 2.31 21.68
C GLY A 558 21.02 3.66 22.41
N PRO A 559 21.29 4.77 21.71
CA PRO A 559 21.06 6.13 22.24
C PRO A 559 19.60 6.33 22.68
N LYS A 560 19.36 7.03 23.79
CA LYS A 560 17.97 7.25 24.23
C LYS A 560 17.21 8.13 23.23
N PRO A 561 16.06 7.68 22.69
CA PRO A 561 15.24 8.52 21.83
C PRO A 561 14.50 9.58 22.65
N ARG A 562 14.12 10.68 22.01
CA ARG A 562 13.28 11.74 22.59
C ARG A 562 11.81 11.36 22.64
N LEU A 563 11.37 10.51 21.71
CA LEU A 563 9.99 10.03 21.58
C LEU A 563 9.98 8.66 20.91
N VAL A 564 9.17 7.74 21.44
CA VAL A 564 8.82 6.49 20.76
C VAL A 564 7.36 6.54 20.35
N VAL A 565 7.11 6.52 19.05
CA VAL A 565 5.78 6.43 18.45
C VAL A 565 5.51 4.96 18.11
N VAL A 566 4.42 4.41 18.64
CA VAL A 566 4.00 3.02 18.39
C VAL A 566 2.64 2.99 17.70
N SER A 567 2.44 2.03 16.80
CA SER A 567 1.15 1.75 16.14
C SER A 567 1.12 0.29 15.70
N SER A 568 -0.05 -0.34 15.67
CA SER A 568 -0.19 -1.72 15.19
C SER A 568 -1.65 -1.99 14.83
N LEU A 569 -1.87 -2.87 13.85
CA LEU A 569 -3.20 -3.37 13.52
C LEU A 569 -3.83 -4.08 14.73
N ASN A 570 -5.07 -3.74 15.09
CA ASN A 570 -5.76 -4.34 16.25
C ASN A 570 -6.48 -5.66 15.96
N ARG A 571 -6.47 -6.12 14.70
CA ARG A 571 -7.24 -7.29 14.22
C ARG A 571 -6.49 -8.63 14.29
N TYR A 572 -5.29 -8.70 14.85
CA TYR A 572 -4.56 -9.98 14.92
C TYR A 572 -5.25 -11.06 15.76
N THR A 573 -6.14 -10.68 16.68
CA THR A 573 -6.94 -11.61 17.47
C THR A 573 -8.28 -11.00 17.89
N ASP A 574 -9.31 -11.83 18.00
CA ASP A 574 -10.60 -11.45 18.57
C ASP A 574 -10.57 -11.45 20.12
N ASP A 575 -9.54 -12.05 20.73
CA ASP A 575 -9.34 -12.08 22.18
C ASP A 575 -8.67 -10.78 22.67
N GLN A 576 -9.50 -9.85 23.12
CA GLN A 576 -9.07 -8.53 23.61
C GLN A 576 -8.17 -8.61 24.85
N ASP A 577 -8.37 -9.62 25.71
CA ASP A 577 -7.56 -9.78 26.92
C ASP A 577 -6.17 -10.31 26.57
N ALA A 578 -6.08 -11.22 25.60
CA ALA A 578 -4.80 -11.66 25.06
C ALA A 578 -4.05 -10.50 24.40
N LEU A 579 -4.73 -9.69 23.59
CA LEU A 579 -4.17 -8.51 22.95
C LEU A 579 -3.61 -7.51 23.98
N LEU A 580 -4.37 -7.19 25.03
CA LEU A 580 -3.92 -6.28 26.08
C LEU A 580 -2.71 -6.82 26.85
N ARG A 581 -2.72 -8.11 27.22
CA ARG A 581 -1.56 -8.75 27.87
C ARG A 581 -0.33 -8.74 26.96
N GLY A 582 -0.52 -8.93 25.65
CA GLY A 582 0.55 -8.83 24.65
C GLY A 582 1.16 -7.43 24.59
N TRP A 583 0.33 -6.40 24.58
CA TRP A 583 0.76 -5.00 24.66
C TRP A 583 1.53 -4.69 25.94
N GLU A 584 1.05 -5.16 27.11
CA GLU A 584 1.75 -4.96 28.38
C GLU A 584 3.16 -5.57 28.40
N ARG A 585 3.32 -6.78 27.82
CA ARG A 585 4.63 -7.42 27.69
C ARG A 585 5.58 -6.60 26.82
N THR A 586 5.10 -6.06 25.70
CA THR A 586 5.91 -5.22 24.81
C THR A 586 6.21 -3.84 25.39
N LEU A 587 5.24 -3.20 26.06
CA LEU A 587 5.40 -1.85 26.61
C LEU A 587 6.26 -1.83 27.88
N LYS A 588 6.36 -2.94 28.62
CA LYS A 588 7.19 -3.02 29.84
C LYS A 588 8.66 -2.62 29.61
N PRO A 589 9.41 -3.23 28.66
CA PRO A 589 10.78 -2.81 28.36
C PRO A 589 10.85 -1.39 27.75
N LEU A 590 9.89 -0.99 26.91
CA LEU A 590 9.87 0.38 26.35
C LEU A 590 9.72 1.45 27.43
N ARG A 591 8.83 1.24 28.40
CA ARG A 591 8.64 2.18 29.52
C ARG A 591 9.87 2.29 30.41
N ALA A 592 10.69 1.24 30.49
CA ALA A 592 11.93 1.25 31.26
C ALA A 592 12.98 2.21 30.67
N LEU A 593 12.86 2.63 29.41
CA LEU A 593 13.73 3.65 28.79
C LEU A 593 13.58 5.03 29.47
N GLY A 594 12.40 5.29 30.07
CA GLY A 594 12.07 6.57 30.70
C GLY A 594 11.77 7.69 29.71
N VAL A 595 11.35 7.35 28.49
CA VAL A 595 11.05 8.29 27.40
C VAL A 595 9.53 8.34 27.15
N PRO A 596 8.98 9.45 26.63
CA PRO A 596 7.58 9.51 26.23
C PRO A 596 7.25 8.46 25.18
N ILE A 597 6.16 7.70 25.39
CA ILE A 597 5.63 6.74 24.43
C ILE A 597 4.25 7.23 23.98
N VAL A 598 4.08 7.43 22.68
CA VAL A 598 2.79 7.82 22.09
C VAL A 598 2.30 6.70 21.18
N TYR A 599 1.17 6.12 21.52
CA TYR A 599 0.45 5.16 20.72
C TYR A 599 -0.50 5.87 19.76
N ILE A 600 -0.30 5.70 18.46
CA ILE A 600 -1.29 6.11 17.46
C ILE A 600 -2.32 4.98 17.36
N GLU A 601 -3.57 5.29 17.70
CA GLU A 601 -4.67 4.34 17.59
C GLU A 601 -4.81 3.83 16.14
N ASP A 602 -5.14 2.55 16.02
CA ASP A 602 -5.33 1.91 14.72
C ASP A 602 -6.43 2.62 13.89
N THR A 603 -6.19 2.73 12.59
CA THR A 603 -7.09 3.38 11.64
C THR A 603 -8.28 2.47 11.31
N PRO A 604 -9.44 3.01 10.86
CA PRO A 604 -10.56 2.16 10.48
C PRO A 604 -10.14 1.23 9.34
N VAL A 605 -10.49 -0.05 9.43
CA VAL A 605 -10.17 -1.07 8.43
C VAL A 605 -11.36 -1.27 7.50
N PRO A 606 -11.32 -0.82 6.22
CA PRO A 606 -12.46 -0.95 5.30
C PRO A 606 -12.94 -2.40 5.11
N GLY A 607 -12.01 -3.37 5.13
CA GLY A 607 -12.31 -4.77 4.85
C GLY A 607 -12.78 -5.03 3.41
N ARG A 608 -12.48 -4.10 2.50
CA ARG A 608 -12.74 -4.15 1.06
C ARG A 608 -11.68 -3.34 0.33
N ASP A 609 -11.28 -3.75 -0.87
CA ASP A 609 -10.39 -2.97 -1.74
C ASP A 609 -11.07 -1.65 -2.15
N VAL A 610 -10.74 -0.55 -1.45
CA VAL A 610 -11.35 0.77 -1.65
C VAL A 610 -10.98 1.36 -3.01
N PRO A 611 -9.71 1.34 -3.47
CA PRO A 611 -9.37 1.79 -4.82
C PRO A 611 -10.14 1.04 -5.92
N ALA A 612 -10.27 -0.29 -5.80
CA ALA A 612 -11.08 -1.05 -6.74
C ALA A 612 -12.51 -0.54 -6.80
N CYS A 613 -13.17 -0.33 -5.65
CA CYS A 613 -14.51 0.23 -5.63
C CYS A 613 -14.57 1.60 -6.33
N VAL A 614 -13.69 2.52 -5.92
CA VAL A 614 -13.70 3.91 -6.40
C VAL A 614 -13.43 3.97 -7.90
N SER A 615 -12.68 3.02 -8.45
CA SER A 615 -12.49 2.91 -9.91
C SER A 615 -13.80 2.75 -10.70
N GLY A 616 -14.84 2.17 -10.11
CA GLY A 616 -16.19 2.06 -10.71
C GLY A 616 -17.11 3.24 -10.38
N HIS A 617 -16.69 4.14 -9.49
CA HIS A 617 -17.50 5.16 -8.84
C HIS A 617 -16.76 6.52 -8.79
N LEU A 618 -16.00 6.85 -9.84
CA LEU A 618 -15.14 8.05 -9.87
C LEU A 618 -15.91 9.37 -9.72
N ALA A 619 -17.13 9.43 -10.25
CA ALA A 619 -17.98 10.62 -10.17
C ALA A 619 -18.73 10.74 -8.83
N ASP A 620 -19.01 9.62 -8.18
CA ASP A 620 -19.74 9.54 -6.91
C ASP A 620 -19.20 8.36 -6.09
N PRO A 621 -18.22 8.59 -5.18
CA PRO A 621 -17.60 7.54 -4.38
C PRO A 621 -18.41 7.15 -3.13
N GLU A 622 -19.61 7.71 -2.88
CA GLU A 622 -20.41 7.34 -1.70
C GLU A 622 -20.70 5.83 -1.58
N PRO A 623 -20.97 5.07 -2.66
CA PRO A 623 -21.13 3.60 -2.59
C PRO A 623 -19.87 2.85 -2.14
N CYS A 624 -18.71 3.52 -2.12
CA CYS A 624 -17.44 3.00 -1.63
C CYS A 624 -17.22 3.28 -0.15
N ALA A 625 -18.16 3.96 0.53
CA ALA A 625 -18.20 3.99 1.98
C ALA A 625 -18.32 2.56 2.56
N PHE A 626 -17.83 2.39 3.78
CA PHE A 626 -17.79 1.10 4.46
C PHE A 626 -18.39 1.20 5.87
N ASP A 627 -18.81 0.06 6.40
CA ASP A 627 -19.50 -0.02 7.68
C ASP A 627 -18.59 0.42 8.84
N ARG A 628 -19.05 1.39 9.63
CA ARG A 628 -18.28 1.96 10.73
C ARG A 628 -18.04 0.96 11.85
N LYS A 629 -19.04 0.14 12.17
CA LYS A 629 -18.98 -0.82 13.29
C LYS A 629 -18.06 -1.99 12.95
N LYS A 630 -18.02 -2.41 11.69
CA LYS A 630 -17.14 -3.49 11.21
C LYS A 630 -15.71 -3.02 10.95
N SER A 631 -15.51 -1.73 10.68
CA SER A 631 -14.18 -1.19 10.40
C SER A 631 -13.40 -0.76 11.64
N ARG A 632 -14.09 -0.43 12.74
CA ARG A 632 -13.43 -0.08 14.01
C ARG A 632 -13.39 -1.27 14.95
N TRP A 633 -12.22 -1.91 15.01
CA TRP A 633 -11.96 -2.98 15.96
C TRP A 633 -11.78 -2.41 17.36
N PRO A 634 -12.24 -3.12 18.41
CA PRO A 634 -12.02 -2.68 19.78
C PRO A 634 -10.53 -2.53 20.09
N ASP A 635 -10.16 -1.37 20.63
CA ASP A 635 -8.78 -1.09 21.03
C ASP A 635 -8.67 -1.16 22.57
N PRO A 636 -8.23 -2.29 23.14
CA PRO A 636 -8.07 -2.41 24.59
C PRO A 636 -6.91 -1.58 25.14
N LEU A 637 -5.87 -1.29 24.33
CA LEU A 637 -4.74 -0.47 24.76
C LEU A 637 -5.17 0.99 24.92
N ALA A 638 -5.81 1.57 23.91
CA ALA A 638 -6.32 2.94 23.96
C ALA A 638 -7.26 3.16 25.14
N ARG A 639 -8.20 2.22 25.38
CA ARG A 639 -9.10 2.26 26.54
C ARG A 639 -8.35 2.25 27.87
N LYS A 640 -7.32 1.41 28.00
CA LYS A 640 -6.51 1.34 29.22
C LYS A 640 -5.69 2.62 29.44
N VAL A 641 -5.12 3.19 28.38
CA VAL A 641 -4.40 4.47 28.43
C VAL A 641 -5.33 5.60 28.85
N ALA A 642 -6.52 5.70 28.24
CA ALA A 642 -7.53 6.68 28.60
C ALA A 642 -8.01 6.57 30.06
N ALA A 643 -8.07 5.35 30.60
CA ALA A 643 -8.38 5.09 32.01
C ALA A 643 -7.21 5.34 32.98
N GLY A 644 -6.06 5.82 32.49
CA GLY A 644 -4.87 6.06 33.31
C GLY A 644 -4.12 4.79 33.75
N GLY A 645 -4.43 3.63 33.17
CA GLY A 645 -3.89 2.33 33.57
C GLY A 645 -2.45 2.05 33.09
N LEU A 646 -1.84 2.95 32.31
CA LEU A 646 -0.47 2.82 31.78
C LEU A 646 0.30 4.14 31.89
N PRO A 647 0.92 4.43 33.05
CA PRO A 647 1.70 5.65 33.24
C PRO A 647 2.88 5.75 32.26
N GLY A 648 3.08 6.92 31.66
CA GLY A 648 4.16 7.16 30.68
C GLY A 648 3.81 6.77 29.23
N VAL A 649 2.59 6.27 29.00
CA VAL A 649 2.06 6.00 27.66
C VAL A 649 0.85 6.90 27.42
N ARG A 650 0.80 7.56 26.26
CA ARG A 650 -0.36 8.35 25.81
C ARG A 650 -0.88 7.77 24.50
N SER A 651 -2.18 7.91 24.24
CA SER A 651 -2.78 7.51 22.98
C SER A 651 -3.30 8.74 22.22
N VAL A 652 -3.17 8.73 20.90
CA VAL A 652 -3.70 9.76 20.01
C VAL A 652 -4.48 9.12 18.88
N SER A 653 -5.52 9.82 18.40
CA SER A 653 -6.43 9.28 17.39
C SER A 653 -6.71 10.29 16.29
N VAL A 654 -6.54 9.85 15.04
CA VAL A 654 -6.98 10.58 13.84
C VAL A 654 -8.33 10.06 13.31
N ASN A 655 -8.87 9.02 13.93
CA ASN A 655 -10.13 8.37 13.54
C ASN A 655 -11.35 9.31 13.44
N PRO A 656 -11.49 10.37 14.26
CA PRO A 656 -12.56 11.35 14.10
C PRO A 656 -12.54 12.09 12.76
N VAL A 657 -11.39 12.18 12.10
CA VAL A 657 -11.25 12.80 10.76
C VAL A 657 -11.42 11.76 9.67
N LEU A 658 -10.77 10.59 9.81
CA LEU A 658 -10.86 9.51 8.81
C LEU A 658 -12.29 8.94 8.67
N CYS A 659 -13.09 9.03 9.73
CA CYS A 659 -14.49 8.64 9.72
C CYS A 659 -15.32 9.64 10.52
N PRO A 660 -15.66 10.79 9.92
CA PRO A 660 -16.31 11.91 10.59
C PRO A 660 -17.81 11.67 10.81
N GLY A 661 -18.43 12.48 11.67
CA GLY A 661 -19.86 12.41 12.00
C GLY A 661 -20.23 11.21 12.88
N ALA A 662 -21.53 10.93 13.04
CA ALA A 662 -22.07 9.84 13.86
C ALA A 662 -22.82 8.75 13.05
N GLY A 663 -22.77 8.81 11.71
CA GLY A 663 -23.48 7.90 10.81
C GLY A 663 -22.99 6.44 10.86
N PRO A 664 -23.69 5.50 10.19
CA PRO A 664 -23.34 4.08 10.21
C PRO A 664 -22.14 3.72 9.32
N THR A 665 -21.65 4.65 8.51
CA THR A 665 -20.57 4.42 7.54
C THR A 665 -19.38 5.36 7.74
N CYS A 666 -18.26 4.97 7.17
CA CYS A 666 -17.04 5.76 7.02
C CYS A 666 -16.75 5.95 5.53
N PRO A 667 -16.31 7.15 5.09
CA PRO A 667 -16.01 7.40 3.69
C PRO A 667 -14.73 6.69 3.25
N GLY A 668 -14.69 6.23 1.99
CA GLY A 668 -13.45 5.80 1.34
C GLY A 668 -12.68 6.96 0.67
N VAL A 669 -13.39 8.06 0.38
CA VAL A 669 -12.87 9.30 -0.20
C VAL A 669 -13.39 10.47 0.63
N LEU A 670 -12.51 11.34 1.11
CA LEU A 670 -12.87 12.52 1.90
C LEU A 670 -12.11 13.74 1.38
N ASP A 671 -12.80 14.86 1.14
CA ASP A 671 -12.22 16.09 0.57
C ASP A 671 -11.38 15.84 -0.71
N ARG A 672 -11.87 14.95 -1.58
CA ARG A 672 -11.20 14.41 -2.79
C ARG A 672 -9.98 13.50 -2.54
N VAL A 673 -9.61 13.26 -1.29
CA VAL A 673 -8.51 12.38 -0.95
C VAL A 673 -8.99 10.94 -0.87
N LEU A 674 -8.46 10.06 -1.73
CA LEU A 674 -8.69 8.62 -1.63
C LEU A 674 -7.89 8.07 -0.44
N LEU A 675 -8.59 7.69 0.62
CA LEU A 675 -7.98 7.46 1.93
C LEU A 675 -7.16 6.18 2.00
N TYR A 676 -7.57 5.11 1.32
CA TYR A 676 -7.00 3.76 1.48
C TYR A 676 -6.38 3.25 0.18
N ARG A 677 -5.23 2.58 0.30
CA ARG A 677 -4.51 1.93 -0.82
C ARG A 677 -4.96 0.50 -1.08
N ASP A 678 -5.57 -0.13 -0.09
CA ASP A 678 -6.09 -1.50 -0.15
C ASP A 678 -7.30 -1.62 0.79
N ASP A 679 -7.47 -2.76 1.46
CA ASP A 679 -8.56 -3.06 2.38
C ASP A 679 -8.27 -2.72 3.85
N THR A 680 -7.06 -2.24 4.17
CA THR A 680 -6.57 -2.04 5.54
C THR A 680 -5.71 -0.78 5.73
N HIS A 681 -4.88 -0.41 4.75
CA HIS A 681 -3.87 0.65 4.86
C HIS A 681 -4.31 1.97 4.23
N LEU A 682 -3.87 3.07 4.82
CA LEU A 682 -3.99 4.40 4.22
C LEU A 682 -3.09 4.56 2.99
N THR A 683 -3.48 5.45 2.08
CA THR A 683 -2.56 5.98 1.07
C THR A 683 -1.55 6.91 1.75
N ASP A 684 -0.31 6.93 1.26
CA ASP A 684 0.70 7.89 1.71
C ASP A 684 0.23 9.35 1.53
N VAL A 685 -0.55 9.64 0.49
CA VAL A 685 -1.21 10.94 0.29
C VAL A 685 -2.11 11.30 1.49
N ALA A 686 -2.97 10.39 1.93
CA ALA A 686 -3.84 10.63 3.08
C ALA A 686 -3.06 10.81 4.38
N ALA A 687 -1.97 10.04 4.56
CA ALA A 687 -1.07 10.18 5.69
C ALA A 687 -0.39 11.57 5.70
N VAL A 688 0.21 12.00 4.59
CA VAL A 688 0.85 13.32 4.44
C VAL A 688 -0.12 14.45 4.72
N VAL A 689 -1.35 14.38 4.19
CA VAL A 689 -2.37 15.39 4.47
C VAL A 689 -2.73 15.42 5.97
N LEU A 690 -2.65 14.31 6.69
CA LEU A 690 -2.87 14.28 8.14
C LEU A 690 -1.66 14.78 8.95
N ALA A 691 -0.50 15.04 8.34
CA ALA A 691 0.73 15.37 9.05
C ALA A 691 0.59 16.55 10.04
N PRO A 692 0.00 17.71 9.68
CA PRO A 692 -0.14 18.83 10.61
C PRO A 692 -0.97 18.49 11.85
N ARG A 693 -2.00 17.65 11.69
CA ARG A 693 -2.83 17.18 12.80
C ARG A 693 -2.08 16.19 13.67
N LEU A 694 -1.40 15.24 13.04
CA LEU A 694 -0.65 14.21 13.75
C LEU A 694 0.50 14.85 14.55
N GLU A 695 1.23 15.81 13.98
CA GLU A 695 2.25 16.58 14.69
C GLU A 695 1.69 17.22 15.96
N ARG A 696 0.59 17.96 15.86
CA ARG A 696 -0.05 18.58 17.04
C ARG A 696 -0.39 17.54 18.09
N LEU A 697 -1.02 16.42 17.69
CA LEU A 697 -1.40 15.36 18.61
C LEU A 697 -0.18 14.73 19.30
N LEU A 698 0.88 14.41 18.54
CA LEU A 698 2.09 13.79 19.07
C LEU A 698 2.85 14.74 20.00
N THR A 699 2.97 16.00 19.64
CA THR A 699 3.71 17.01 20.44
C THR A 699 2.99 17.32 21.74
N GLN A 700 1.66 17.44 21.72
CA GLN A 700 0.82 17.57 22.92
C GLN A 700 0.93 16.31 23.81
N ALA A 701 0.76 15.12 23.24
CA ALA A 701 0.78 13.86 23.99
C ALA A 701 2.15 13.56 24.60
N ALA A 702 3.24 13.84 23.88
CA ALA A 702 4.58 13.60 24.34
C ALA A 702 5.10 14.67 25.33
N GLY A 703 4.33 15.74 25.58
CA GLY A 703 4.77 16.85 26.41
C GLY A 703 6.01 17.55 25.83
N LEU A 704 6.13 17.57 24.50
CA LEU A 704 7.24 18.18 23.77
C LEU A 704 7.03 19.68 23.50
N GLY A 705 6.02 20.29 24.13
CA GLY A 705 5.90 21.75 24.30
C GLY A 705 6.94 22.27 25.30
N SER A 706 7.22 23.58 25.29
CA SER A 706 8.24 24.15 26.20
C SER A 706 7.81 24.07 27.67
N ARG A 707 8.78 24.07 28.59
CA ARG A 707 8.59 23.90 30.05
C ARG A 707 7.71 24.97 30.73
N ASP A 708 7.37 26.05 30.03
CA ASP A 708 6.64 27.20 30.60
C ASP A 708 5.16 27.25 30.15
N GLY A 709 4.65 26.18 29.53
CA GLY A 709 3.27 26.09 29.02
C GLY A 709 3.06 26.74 27.66
N TRP A 710 4.11 27.32 27.06
CA TRP A 710 4.08 27.91 25.73
C TRP A 710 4.59 26.94 24.65
N THR A 711 3.90 26.88 23.51
CA THR A 711 4.29 26.17 22.31
C THR A 711 4.81 27.18 21.30
N THR A 712 6.10 27.12 21.00
CA THR A 712 6.73 28.01 20.02
C THR A 712 6.33 27.60 18.60
N LEU A 713 5.71 28.52 17.86
CA LEU A 713 5.34 28.39 16.45
C LEU A 713 6.44 28.92 15.52
N LEU A 714 7.11 30.01 15.91
CA LEU A 714 8.26 30.57 15.20
C LEU A 714 9.34 30.93 16.21
N ASP A 715 10.59 30.63 15.88
CA ASP A 715 11.79 31.10 16.59
C ASP A 715 12.88 31.37 15.57
N ASP A 716 13.23 32.63 15.37
CA ASP A 716 14.36 33.03 14.55
C ASP A 716 15.29 33.94 15.35
N ARG A 717 16.55 33.52 15.46
CA ARG A 717 17.64 34.26 16.12
C ARG A 717 18.58 34.92 15.12
N PHE A 718 18.25 34.85 13.83
CA PHE A 718 19.02 35.48 12.75
C PHE A 718 20.51 35.10 12.73
N ASP A 719 20.82 33.87 13.15
CA ASP A 719 22.15 33.28 13.07
C ASP A 719 22.57 33.09 11.61
N GLY A 720 23.77 33.54 11.25
CA GLY A 720 24.35 33.29 9.94
C GLY A 720 25.56 34.17 9.65
N PRO A 721 26.25 33.97 8.51
CA PRO A 721 27.41 34.76 8.14
C PRO A 721 27.09 36.25 7.97
N ARG A 722 28.01 37.13 8.34
CA ARG A 722 27.91 38.58 8.12
C ARG A 722 27.63 38.89 6.64
N GLY A 723 26.65 39.75 6.38
CA GLY A 723 26.25 40.16 5.04
C GLY A 723 25.40 39.14 4.29
N SER A 724 25.05 38.00 4.90
CA SER A 724 24.14 37.02 4.30
C SER A 724 22.68 37.40 4.51
N ARG A 725 21.77 36.70 3.82
CA ARG A 725 20.33 36.92 3.90
C ARG A 725 19.70 36.07 5.02
N PRO A 726 18.63 36.53 5.69
CA PRO A 726 17.82 35.68 6.56
C PRO A 726 17.25 34.46 5.81
N ALA A 727 16.96 33.39 6.56
CA ALA A 727 16.60 32.09 6.01
C ALA A 727 15.33 32.16 5.12
N ALA A 728 15.47 31.82 3.85
CA ALA A 728 14.37 31.85 2.88
C ALA A 728 13.22 30.86 3.19
N SER A 729 13.48 29.88 4.05
CA SER A 729 12.45 28.98 4.61
C SER A 729 11.49 29.69 5.55
N ARG A 730 11.90 30.81 6.17
CA ARG A 730 11.10 31.55 7.14
C ARG A 730 10.67 32.93 6.66
N TRP A 731 11.41 33.56 5.75
CA TRP A 731 11.16 34.96 5.35
C TRP A 731 10.97 35.12 3.84
N LEU A 732 10.07 36.04 3.47
CA LEU A 732 9.81 36.56 2.14
C LEU A 732 10.26 38.02 2.05
N TYR A 733 10.49 38.53 0.85
CA TYR A 733 10.88 39.91 0.61
C TYR A 733 9.79 40.64 -0.16
N ASP A 734 9.38 41.78 0.38
CA ASP A 734 8.57 42.76 -0.32
C ASP A 734 9.47 43.69 -1.12
N LYS A 735 9.09 43.96 -2.36
CA LYS A 735 9.95 44.66 -3.32
C LYS A 735 9.19 45.72 -4.07
N GLY A 736 9.87 46.83 -4.35
CA GLY A 736 9.28 47.97 -5.04
C GLY A 736 8.65 48.97 -4.06
N THR A 737 7.60 49.62 -4.51
CA THR A 737 6.88 50.68 -3.78
C THR A 737 5.44 50.28 -3.43
N CYS A 738 5.09 49.01 -3.64
CA CYS A 738 3.76 48.44 -3.40
C CYS A 738 3.82 46.91 -3.60
N TYR A 739 2.83 46.19 -3.08
CA TYR A 739 2.64 44.76 -3.34
C TYR A 739 2.45 44.44 -4.84
N PRO A 740 2.66 43.18 -5.28
CA PRO A 740 2.39 42.75 -6.65
C PRO A 740 0.97 43.11 -7.13
N GLY A 741 0.87 43.71 -8.31
CA GLY A 741 -0.39 44.26 -8.83
C GLY A 741 -0.69 45.69 -8.38
N CYS A 742 0.10 46.22 -7.44
CA CYS A 742 0.07 47.59 -6.92
C CYS A 742 -1.33 48.11 -6.56
N PRO A 743 -2.13 47.40 -5.75
CA PRO A 743 -3.47 47.87 -5.36
C PRO A 743 -3.43 49.13 -4.49
N ALA A 744 -2.34 49.34 -3.75
CA ALA A 744 -2.05 50.57 -3.02
C ALA A 744 -0.63 51.04 -3.36
N ALA A 745 -0.50 52.15 -4.07
CA ALA A 745 0.79 52.74 -4.39
C ALA A 745 1.45 53.33 -3.13
N GLN A 746 2.79 53.36 -3.11
CA GLN A 746 3.58 53.83 -1.95
C GLN A 746 3.15 53.15 -0.65
N TRP A 747 2.97 51.84 -0.73
CA TRP A 747 2.50 50.96 0.34
C TRP A 747 1.20 51.39 1.05
N GLY A 748 0.43 52.31 0.46
CA GLY A 748 -0.79 52.87 1.05
C GLY A 748 -0.55 54.00 2.07
N THR A 749 0.71 54.32 2.38
CA THR A 749 1.10 55.25 3.45
C THR A 749 1.73 56.54 2.93
N GLY A 750 2.10 56.57 1.64
CA GLY A 750 2.80 57.70 1.01
C GLY A 750 4.30 57.72 1.27
N GLU A 751 4.87 56.61 1.74
CA GLU A 751 6.32 56.43 1.91
C GLU A 751 7.09 56.50 0.57
N ILE A 752 8.39 56.79 0.63
CA ILE A 752 9.20 57.22 -0.53
C ILE A 752 10.36 56.28 -0.89
N GLU A 753 10.63 55.28 -0.07
CA GLU A 753 11.65 54.28 -0.37
C GLU A 753 11.21 53.26 -1.42
N THR A 754 12.18 52.59 -2.01
CA THR A 754 11.96 51.36 -2.77
C THR A 754 12.47 50.18 -1.94
N MET A 755 11.58 49.29 -1.52
CA MET A 755 11.94 48.08 -0.78
C MET A 755 12.72 47.10 -1.68
N THR A 756 13.78 46.47 -1.15
CA THR A 756 14.63 45.55 -1.92
C THR A 756 14.99 44.27 -1.17
N ASP A 757 15.44 43.25 -1.92
CA ASP A 757 16.07 42.03 -1.39
C ASP A 757 17.63 42.09 -1.41
N SER A 758 18.19 43.31 -1.57
CA SER A 758 19.62 43.54 -1.51
C SER A 758 20.14 43.41 -0.08
N THR A 759 21.32 42.83 0.08
CA THR A 759 22.03 42.80 1.36
C THR A 759 22.52 44.18 1.81
N ASP A 760 22.46 45.19 0.93
CA ASP A 760 22.62 46.60 1.33
C ASP A 760 21.51 47.03 2.30
N ASN A 761 20.31 46.45 2.17
CA ASN A 761 19.11 46.83 2.91
C ASN A 761 18.64 45.76 3.91
N VAL A 762 18.85 44.48 3.64
CA VAL A 762 18.45 43.39 4.54
C VAL A 762 19.56 42.36 4.64
N ARG A 763 20.23 42.27 5.79
CA ARG A 763 21.37 41.37 5.99
C ARG A 763 21.50 40.90 7.43
N LEU A 764 22.25 39.83 7.64
CA LEU A 764 22.69 39.39 8.96
C LEU A 764 24.00 40.09 9.34
N ASP A 765 24.16 40.49 10.60
CA ASP A 765 25.38 41.15 11.09
C ASP A 765 26.54 40.17 11.36
N GLY A 766 26.26 38.88 11.40
CA GLY A 766 27.23 37.84 11.72
C GLY A 766 27.41 37.57 13.22
N GLU A 767 26.68 38.28 14.07
CA GLU A 767 26.74 38.22 15.53
C GLU A 767 25.39 37.84 16.16
N GLY A 768 24.41 37.48 15.32
CA GLY A 768 23.09 37.00 15.77
C GLY A 768 21.97 38.04 15.63
N ALA A 769 22.10 39.03 14.74
CA ALA A 769 21.02 39.95 14.44
C ALA A 769 20.79 40.18 12.94
N LEU A 770 19.52 40.41 12.60
CA LEU A 770 19.10 40.98 11.33
C LEU A 770 19.30 42.50 11.36
N GLU A 771 19.80 43.09 10.27
CA GLU A 771 19.84 44.52 10.03
C GLU A 771 18.92 44.88 8.85
N ILE A 772 17.94 45.76 9.10
CA ILE A 772 17.14 46.42 8.06
C ILE A 772 17.62 47.87 7.95
N VAL A 773 18.19 48.22 6.79
CA VAL A 773 19.02 49.42 6.63
C VAL A 773 18.45 50.32 5.53
N PRO A 774 17.88 51.48 5.91
CA PRO A 774 17.56 52.53 4.95
C PRO A 774 18.84 53.08 4.32
N THR A 775 18.88 53.17 3.00
CA THR A 775 20.03 53.68 2.24
C THR A 775 19.57 54.73 1.25
N ARG A 776 20.47 55.65 0.87
CA ARG A 776 20.20 56.68 -0.14
C ARG A 776 21.20 56.57 -1.29
N ARG A 777 20.70 56.35 -2.50
CA ARG A 777 21.51 56.30 -3.74
C ARG A 777 20.90 57.22 -4.78
N ASP A 778 21.71 58.10 -5.37
CA ASP A 778 21.29 59.07 -6.39
C ASP A 778 20.05 59.90 -5.98
N GLY A 779 19.98 60.29 -4.70
CA GLY A 779 18.86 61.06 -4.15
C GLY A 779 17.58 60.26 -3.89
N ARG A 780 17.57 58.94 -4.15
CA ARG A 780 16.43 58.04 -3.91
C ARG A 780 16.68 57.16 -2.69
N TRP A 781 15.61 56.91 -1.93
CA TRP A 781 15.64 56.04 -0.77
C TRP A 781 15.37 54.59 -1.14
N TYR A 782 16.07 53.68 -0.45
CA TYR A 782 15.87 52.24 -0.51
C TYR A 782 15.86 51.70 0.90
N SER A 783 15.05 50.68 1.17
CA SER A 783 15.01 50.01 2.47
C SER A 783 14.67 48.54 2.32
N GLY A 784 14.43 47.87 3.44
CA GLY A 784 14.04 46.47 3.51
C GLY A 784 12.68 46.31 4.16
N ARG A 785 11.89 45.39 3.61
CA ARG A 785 10.62 44.90 4.18
C ARG A 785 10.56 43.40 3.97
N ILE A 786 10.49 42.66 5.07
CA ILE A 786 10.39 41.20 5.04
C ILE A 786 9.16 40.72 5.78
N GLU A 787 8.60 39.62 5.29
CA GLU A 787 7.42 39.00 5.90
C GLU A 787 7.68 37.54 6.26
N SER A 788 7.03 37.02 7.31
CA SER A 788 7.10 35.59 7.61
C SER A 788 6.44 34.77 6.49
N ARG A 789 7.09 33.70 6.04
CA ARG A 789 6.52 32.76 5.05
C ARG A 789 5.26 32.10 5.58
N ARG A 790 5.25 31.75 6.87
CA ARG A 790 4.04 31.33 7.59
C ARG A 790 3.07 32.50 7.73
N SER A 791 1.78 32.21 7.59
CA SER A 791 0.68 33.15 7.76
C SER A 791 -0.46 32.56 8.60
N ASP A 792 -0.16 31.53 9.39
CA ASP A 792 -1.12 30.75 10.15
C ASP A 792 -1.06 31.06 11.66
N PHE A 793 -0.41 32.15 12.05
CA PHE A 793 -0.30 32.53 13.46
C PHE A 793 -1.65 33.03 13.97
N ALA A 794 -2.27 32.27 14.87
CA ALA A 794 -3.53 32.62 15.50
C ALA A 794 -3.54 32.06 16.93
N PRO A 795 -4.24 32.71 17.88
CA PRO A 795 -4.45 32.13 19.20
C PRO A 795 -5.28 30.85 19.11
N PRO A 796 -4.94 29.79 19.87
CA PRO A 796 -5.81 28.63 19.98
C PRO A 796 -7.10 29.03 20.71
N PRO A 797 -8.25 28.36 20.44
CA PRO A 797 -9.50 28.67 21.11
C PRO A 797 -9.38 28.63 22.64
N GLY A 798 -9.69 29.74 23.31
CA GLY A 798 -9.60 29.86 24.77
C GLY A 798 -8.17 30.01 25.30
N GLY A 799 -7.17 30.12 24.44
CA GLY A 799 -5.77 30.29 24.80
C GLY A 799 -5.20 31.65 24.38
N VAL A 800 -3.88 31.75 24.38
CA VAL A 800 -3.13 32.99 24.15
C VAL A 800 -2.15 32.82 23.01
N LEU A 801 -2.07 33.81 22.10
CA LEU A 801 -0.97 33.97 21.15
C LEU A 801 -0.04 35.06 21.68
N ARG A 802 1.27 34.83 21.64
CA ARG A 802 2.30 35.83 21.91
C ARG A 802 3.22 35.97 20.71
N ILE A 803 3.30 37.18 20.19
CA ILE A 803 4.22 37.58 19.12
C ILE A 803 5.21 38.54 19.75
N GLU A 804 6.50 38.26 19.63
CA GLU A 804 7.54 38.98 20.34
C GLU A 804 8.80 39.13 19.47
N ALA A 805 9.44 40.29 19.54
CA ALA A 805 10.75 40.53 18.97
C ALA A 805 11.66 41.32 19.91
N SER A 806 12.95 41.03 19.86
CA SER A 806 13.99 41.84 20.48
C SER A 806 14.62 42.74 19.43
N ILE A 807 14.37 44.05 19.53
CA ILE A 807 14.69 45.04 18.48
C ILE A 807 15.48 46.20 19.08
N ALA A 808 16.50 46.67 18.36
CA ALA A 808 17.11 47.97 18.56
C ALA A 808 16.68 48.91 17.43
N LEU A 809 16.10 50.05 17.78
CA LEU A 809 15.67 51.05 16.80
C LEU A 809 16.89 51.72 16.15
N PRO A 810 16.72 52.28 14.93
CA PRO A 810 17.76 53.07 14.26
C PRO A 810 18.38 54.13 15.19
N ASP A 811 19.70 54.12 15.31
CA ASP A 811 20.45 55.06 16.15
C ASP A 811 20.63 56.41 15.45
N VAL A 812 19.51 57.10 15.25
CA VAL A 812 19.44 58.40 14.59
C VAL A 812 18.37 59.26 15.28
N SER A 813 18.60 60.57 15.38
CA SER A 813 17.67 61.49 16.05
C SER A 813 17.67 62.90 15.46
N GLY A 814 16.72 63.74 15.87
CA GLY A 814 16.62 65.11 15.39
C GLY A 814 16.34 65.18 13.89
N GLU A 815 16.86 66.20 13.21
CA GLU A 815 16.67 66.37 11.76
C GLU A 815 17.28 65.21 10.94
N ALA A 816 18.34 64.57 11.45
CA ALA A 816 18.95 63.41 10.82
C ALA A 816 18.01 62.20 10.73
N ALA A 817 17.02 62.12 11.61
CA ALA A 817 16.03 61.05 11.65
C ALA A 817 14.73 61.41 10.93
N GLY A 818 14.63 62.58 10.30
CA GLY A 818 13.40 63.05 9.65
C GLY A 818 12.86 62.02 8.67
N GLY A 819 11.67 61.48 8.95
CA GLY A 819 11.01 60.47 8.12
C GLY A 819 11.38 59.01 8.38
N TYR A 820 12.28 58.67 9.29
CA TYR A 820 12.50 57.26 9.67
C TYR A 820 11.23 56.68 10.30
N TRP A 821 10.82 55.48 9.86
CA TRP A 821 9.66 54.76 10.40
C TRP A 821 9.94 53.24 10.52
N PRO A 822 10.69 52.80 11.56
CA PRO A 822 10.82 51.38 11.87
C PRO A 822 9.51 50.79 12.41
N ALA A 823 9.16 49.59 11.92
CA ALA A 823 7.95 48.88 12.33
C ALA A 823 8.19 47.37 12.51
N PHE A 824 7.54 46.82 13.54
CA PHE A 824 7.33 45.39 13.75
C PHE A 824 5.85 45.14 14.00
N TRP A 825 5.23 44.41 13.09
CA TRP A 825 3.77 44.36 13.02
C TRP A 825 3.29 43.07 12.37
N THR A 826 1.97 42.90 12.35
CA THR A 826 1.33 41.73 11.77
C THR A 826 0.17 42.12 10.88
N MET A 827 -0.13 41.24 9.93
CA MET A 827 -1.22 41.39 9.00
C MET A 827 -1.98 40.07 8.86
N GLY A 828 -3.31 40.15 8.73
CA GLY A 828 -4.12 38.96 8.49
C GLY A 828 -3.77 38.29 7.17
N ALA A 829 -3.72 36.96 7.18
CA ALA A 829 -3.32 36.14 6.03
C ALA A 829 -4.16 36.39 4.78
N GLY A 830 -5.42 36.81 4.95
CA GLY A 830 -6.32 37.16 3.85
C GLY A 830 -5.78 38.30 2.99
N LEU A 831 -4.89 39.17 3.49
CA LEU A 831 -4.26 40.20 2.66
C LEU A 831 -3.46 39.57 1.51
N ARG A 832 -2.82 38.41 1.70
CA ARG A 832 -2.04 37.77 0.62
C ARG A 832 -2.92 37.27 -0.54
N ASP A 833 -4.23 37.18 -0.33
CA ASP A 833 -5.20 36.85 -1.36
C ASP A 833 -5.57 38.09 -2.20
N GLY A 834 -4.58 38.60 -2.94
CA GLY A 834 -4.75 39.72 -3.87
C GLY A 834 -4.43 41.11 -3.31
N TYR A 835 -3.88 41.21 -2.10
CA TYR A 835 -3.38 42.44 -1.48
C TYR A 835 -4.45 43.53 -1.31
N THR A 836 -5.67 43.10 -1.03
CA THR A 836 -6.84 43.94 -0.74
C THR A 836 -7.56 43.44 0.52
N GLY A 837 -8.43 44.25 1.11
CA GLY A 837 -9.24 43.84 2.28
C GLY A 837 -8.75 44.37 3.63
N TRP A 838 -7.72 45.23 3.65
CA TRP A 838 -7.42 46.06 4.81
C TRP A 838 -8.53 47.12 5.05
N PRO A 839 -8.91 47.45 6.31
CA PRO A 839 -8.41 46.91 7.58
C PRO A 839 -9.17 45.67 8.07
N ALA A 840 -10.18 45.20 7.33
CA ALA A 840 -11.05 44.09 7.76
C ALA A 840 -10.31 42.76 8.00
N THR A 841 -9.20 42.53 7.29
CA THR A 841 -8.34 41.35 7.51
C THR A 841 -7.55 41.40 8.84
N GLY A 842 -7.50 42.56 9.49
CA GLY A 842 -6.77 42.78 10.74
C GLY A 842 -5.30 43.13 10.54
N GLU A 843 -4.85 44.13 11.30
CA GLU A 843 -3.46 44.52 11.42
C GLU A 843 -3.15 44.86 12.89
N THR A 844 -2.03 44.38 13.40
CA THR A 844 -1.60 44.61 14.78
C THR A 844 -0.16 45.06 14.79
N ASP A 845 0.05 46.32 15.11
CA ASP A 845 1.36 46.94 15.18
C ASP A 845 1.95 46.70 16.56
N VAL A 846 2.89 45.76 16.63
CA VAL A 846 3.52 45.37 17.89
C VAL A 846 4.42 46.50 18.39
N MET A 847 5.13 47.15 17.46
CA MET A 847 5.96 48.31 17.72
C MET A 847 6.08 49.17 16.46
N GLU A 848 5.76 50.45 16.60
CA GLU A 848 6.14 51.49 15.65
C GLU A 848 6.89 52.62 16.36
N SER A 849 7.82 53.23 15.63
CA SER A 849 8.45 54.49 16.02
C SER A 849 8.64 55.37 14.79
N VAL A 850 8.70 56.68 14.99
CA VAL A 850 8.90 57.63 13.88
C VAL A 850 9.86 58.74 14.27
N ASN A 851 10.55 59.31 13.27
CA ASN A 851 11.40 60.49 13.39
C ASN A 851 12.52 60.36 14.45
N GLY A 852 12.98 59.12 14.70
CA GLY A 852 14.03 58.83 15.67
C GLY A 852 13.68 59.22 17.11
N ARG A 853 12.39 59.27 17.48
CA ARG A 853 11.97 59.57 18.85
C ARG A 853 12.29 58.41 19.79
N GLU A 854 12.63 58.72 21.04
CA GLU A 854 12.71 57.70 22.12
C GLU A 854 11.33 57.35 22.67
N SER A 855 10.39 57.07 21.77
CA SER A 855 9.10 56.53 22.13
C SER A 855 8.57 55.60 21.05
N VAL A 856 7.80 54.62 21.50
CA VAL A 856 7.11 53.64 20.65
C VAL A 856 5.62 53.69 20.93
N PHE A 857 4.84 53.15 20.01
CA PHE A 857 3.42 52.93 20.20
C PHE A 857 3.03 51.62 19.52
N GLY A 858 1.88 51.07 19.91
CA GLY A 858 1.28 49.93 19.26
C GLY A 858 -0.19 50.18 18.98
N THR A 859 -0.69 49.61 17.90
CA THR A 859 -1.99 49.93 17.33
C THR A 859 -2.69 48.66 16.86
N LEU A 860 -4.02 48.65 16.97
CA LEU A 860 -4.86 47.62 16.36
C LEU A 860 -5.74 48.27 15.30
N HIS A 861 -5.61 47.78 14.07
CA HIS A 861 -6.41 48.16 12.92
C HIS A 861 -7.41 47.03 12.59
N CYS A 862 -8.69 47.39 12.42
CA CYS A 862 -9.77 46.45 12.21
C CYS A 862 -11.06 47.08 11.66
N GLY A 863 -11.93 46.25 11.12
CA GLY A 863 -13.26 46.69 10.67
C GLY A 863 -13.23 47.33 9.29
N THR A 864 -13.54 48.63 9.20
CA THR A 864 -13.82 49.34 7.94
C THR A 864 -12.88 50.51 7.73
N LEU A 865 -12.55 50.82 6.47
CA LEU A 865 -11.49 51.76 6.07
C LEU A 865 -11.65 53.21 6.58
N ASP A 866 -12.89 53.70 6.76
CA ASP A 866 -13.17 55.02 7.32
C ASP A 866 -13.96 54.89 8.63
N GLY A 867 -13.32 55.22 9.76
CA GLY A 867 -13.89 55.11 11.09
C GLY A 867 -14.10 53.65 11.53
N GLY A 868 -15.35 53.23 11.67
CA GLY A 868 -15.69 51.89 12.16
C GLY A 868 -15.32 51.68 13.63
N PRO A 869 -15.35 50.41 14.10
CA PRO A 869 -15.10 50.10 15.51
C PRO A 869 -13.66 50.37 15.97
N CYS A 870 -12.73 50.59 15.03
CA CYS A 870 -11.31 50.77 15.32
C CYS A 870 -10.81 52.17 14.96
N GLU A 871 -11.71 53.11 14.64
CA GLU A 871 -11.42 54.52 14.38
C GLU A 871 -10.37 54.74 13.26
N GLU A 872 -10.55 54.02 12.15
CA GLU A 872 -9.64 54.05 11.00
C GLU A 872 -9.61 55.42 10.31
N PRO A 873 -8.45 55.85 9.75
CA PRO A 873 -7.19 55.10 9.63
C PRO A 873 -6.26 55.25 10.85
N VAL A 874 -6.74 55.78 11.99
CA VAL A 874 -5.90 55.99 13.18
C VAL A 874 -5.67 54.70 13.96
N GLY A 875 -6.66 53.80 13.96
CA GLY A 875 -6.60 52.56 14.73
C GLY A 875 -6.80 52.78 16.23
N LEU A 876 -6.95 51.69 16.98
CA LEU A 876 -7.02 51.72 18.46
C LEU A 876 -5.62 51.83 19.06
N THR A 877 -5.00 53.00 18.86
CA THR A 877 -3.59 53.25 19.17
C THR A 877 -3.31 53.56 20.65
N SER A 878 -2.15 53.13 21.14
CA SER A 878 -1.66 53.48 22.47
C SER A 878 -1.16 54.93 22.54
N PRO A 879 -1.19 55.60 23.70
CA PRO A 879 -0.35 56.78 23.92
C PRO A 879 1.13 56.41 23.68
N ARG A 880 1.93 57.35 23.16
CA ARG A 880 3.37 57.14 22.97
C ARG A 880 4.04 56.77 24.30
N GLN A 881 4.68 55.61 24.32
CA GLN A 881 5.42 55.11 25.47
C GLN A 881 6.87 55.52 25.38
N LYS A 882 7.36 56.18 26.43
CA LYS A 882 8.77 56.57 26.51
C LYS A 882 9.66 55.32 26.60
N CYS A 883 10.64 55.24 25.73
CA CYS A 883 11.49 54.08 25.52
C CYS A 883 12.96 54.53 25.60
N ALA A 884 13.45 54.75 26.83
CA ALA A 884 14.80 55.27 27.06
C ALA A 884 15.83 54.20 26.69
N GLY A 885 16.74 54.52 25.76
CA GLY A 885 17.77 53.59 25.28
C GLY A 885 17.33 52.70 24.11
N CYS A 886 16.10 52.83 23.61
CA CYS A 886 15.61 51.96 22.54
C CYS A 886 16.25 52.20 21.17
N ARG A 887 16.97 53.31 21.01
CA ARG A 887 17.88 53.54 19.88
C ARG A 887 19.20 52.85 20.14
N GLY A 888 19.64 51.99 19.22
CA GLY A 888 20.93 51.30 19.29
C GLY A 888 21.04 50.16 20.30
N ALA A 889 20.18 50.06 21.33
CA ALA A 889 20.13 48.93 22.24
C ALA A 889 18.86 48.08 22.05
N PHE A 890 18.97 46.77 22.31
CA PHE A 890 17.86 45.83 22.17
C PHE A 890 16.86 45.94 23.31
N HIS A 891 15.58 46.04 22.95
CA HIS A 891 14.43 45.99 23.85
C HIS A 891 13.44 44.95 23.36
N THR A 892 12.63 44.38 24.26
CA THR A 892 11.65 43.36 23.91
C THR A 892 10.28 43.99 23.70
N TYR A 893 9.77 43.86 22.49
CA TYR A 893 8.44 44.29 22.08
C TYR A 893 7.57 43.07 21.85
N ALA A 894 6.42 43.00 22.52
CA ALA A 894 5.51 41.88 22.35
C ALA A 894 4.05 42.31 22.34
N VAL A 895 3.24 41.52 21.65
CA VAL A 895 1.79 41.56 21.75
C VAL A 895 1.28 40.19 22.19
N GLU A 896 0.34 40.19 23.13
CA GLU A 896 -0.40 39.00 23.52
C GLU A 896 -1.87 39.14 23.13
N VAL A 897 -2.39 38.20 22.36
CA VAL A 897 -3.82 38.08 22.02
C VAL A 897 -4.40 36.98 22.91
N ASP A 898 -5.19 37.38 23.89
CA ASP A 898 -5.85 36.50 24.85
C ASP A 898 -7.28 36.23 24.41
N THR A 899 -7.65 34.96 24.31
CA THR A 899 -8.99 34.52 23.90
C THR A 899 -9.70 33.73 24.99
N ALA A 900 -9.14 33.70 26.20
CA ALA A 900 -9.78 33.04 27.33
C ALA A 900 -11.14 33.71 27.64
N PRO A 901 -12.22 32.93 27.86
CA PRO A 901 -13.55 33.47 28.13
C PRO A 901 -13.55 34.48 29.28
N GLY A 902 -14.02 35.71 29.01
CA GLY A 902 -14.06 36.81 29.98
C GLY A 902 -12.75 37.58 30.16
N ALA A 903 -11.70 37.22 29.41
CA ALA A 903 -10.41 37.90 29.38
C ALA A 903 -10.00 38.30 27.95
N GLU A 904 -10.92 38.35 26.99
CA GLU A 904 -10.66 38.62 25.57
C GLU A 904 -10.06 40.02 25.37
N GLU A 905 -8.74 40.08 25.22
CA GLU A 905 -7.98 41.34 25.09
C GLU A 905 -6.67 41.14 24.32
N VAL A 906 -6.20 42.22 23.69
CA VAL A 906 -4.86 42.35 23.14
C VAL A 906 -4.04 43.21 24.09
N ARG A 907 -2.84 42.75 24.46
CA ARG A 907 -1.92 43.45 25.37
C ARG A 907 -0.62 43.76 24.65
N TRP A 908 -0.21 45.03 24.62
CA TRP A 908 1.13 45.41 24.16
C TRP A 908 2.07 45.52 25.34
N ILE A 909 3.26 44.98 25.17
CA ILE A 909 4.25 44.75 26.20
C ILE A 909 5.59 45.30 25.73
N LEU A 910 6.20 46.13 26.55
CA LEU A 910 7.57 46.63 26.38
C LEU A 910 8.40 46.17 27.58
N ASP A 911 9.47 45.42 27.34
CA ASP A 911 10.38 44.86 28.36
C ASP A 911 9.62 44.16 29.51
N GLY A 912 8.64 43.35 29.14
CA GLY A 912 7.80 42.60 30.07
C GLY A 912 6.72 43.43 30.80
N ARG A 913 6.59 44.73 30.51
CA ARG A 913 5.56 45.60 31.09
C ARG A 913 4.45 45.90 30.08
N VAL A 914 3.22 45.56 30.42
CA VAL A 914 2.05 45.90 29.60
C VAL A 914 1.82 47.42 29.65
N TYR A 915 1.72 48.07 28.49
CA TYR A 915 1.51 49.51 28.38
C TYR A 915 0.22 49.90 27.64
N HIS A 916 -0.36 48.98 26.86
CA HIS A 916 -1.62 49.21 26.15
C HIS A 916 -2.48 47.96 26.16
N ARG A 917 -3.81 48.16 26.14
CA ARG A 917 -4.80 47.09 26.17
C ARG A 917 -5.99 47.45 25.31
N VAL A 918 -6.41 46.54 24.45
CA VAL A 918 -7.66 46.63 23.69
C VAL A 918 -8.50 45.41 23.97
N LYS A 919 -9.70 45.60 24.53
CA LYS A 919 -10.64 44.50 24.83
C LYS A 919 -11.51 44.19 23.62
N ALA A 920 -11.96 42.95 23.47
CA ALA A 920 -12.91 42.56 22.42
C ALA A 920 -14.21 43.38 22.43
N SER A 921 -14.63 43.84 23.61
CA SER A 921 -15.80 44.72 23.76
C SER A 921 -15.62 46.11 23.14
N ALA A 922 -14.39 46.56 22.88
CA ALA A 922 -14.12 47.84 22.23
C ALA A 922 -14.26 47.78 20.70
N THR A 923 -13.98 46.63 20.08
CA THR A 923 -14.06 46.45 18.63
C THR A 923 -15.40 45.83 18.17
N GLY A 924 -16.11 45.15 19.08
CA GLY A 924 -17.19 44.25 18.72
C GLY A 924 -16.67 42.88 18.25
N MET A 925 -17.44 41.82 18.49
CA MET A 925 -16.99 40.44 18.27
C MET A 925 -16.71 40.12 16.79
N ASP A 926 -17.54 40.61 15.86
CA ASP A 926 -17.33 40.31 14.43
C ASP A 926 -15.99 40.87 13.91
N ALA A 927 -15.66 42.12 14.28
CA ALA A 927 -14.39 42.75 13.91
C ALA A 927 -13.20 42.12 14.65
N TRP A 928 -13.40 41.76 15.93
CA TRP A 928 -12.40 41.05 16.74
C TRP A 928 -12.01 39.70 16.13
N GLU A 929 -13.00 38.87 15.81
CA GLU A 929 -12.79 37.55 15.23
C GLU A 929 -12.13 37.62 13.85
N ALA A 930 -12.56 38.58 13.02
CA ALA A 930 -11.99 38.80 11.71
C ALA A 930 -10.52 39.23 11.77
N ALA A 931 -10.17 40.12 12.70
CA ALA A 931 -8.83 40.71 12.76
C ALA A 931 -7.80 39.85 13.50
N LEU A 932 -8.19 39.12 14.55
CA LEU A 932 -7.26 38.53 15.51
C LEU A 932 -7.34 37.00 15.63
N LEU A 933 -8.45 36.37 15.23
CA LEU A 933 -8.64 34.91 15.40
C LEU A 933 -8.39 34.12 14.12
N ARG A 934 -7.95 34.79 13.06
CA ARG A 934 -7.51 34.18 11.80
C ARG A 934 -5.99 34.16 11.75
N GLY A 935 -5.44 33.35 10.86
CA GLY A 935 -4.00 33.30 10.66
C GLY A 935 -3.44 34.68 10.30
N GLN A 936 -2.34 35.06 10.94
CA GLN A 936 -1.58 36.28 10.68
C GLN A 936 -0.17 35.93 10.22
N PHE A 937 0.47 36.84 9.48
CA PHE A 937 1.90 36.83 9.20
C PHE A 937 2.56 38.05 9.82
N LEU A 938 3.87 37.95 10.08
CA LEU A 938 4.69 39.01 10.66
C LEU A 938 5.34 39.85 9.57
N ILE A 939 5.60 41.12 9.86
CA ILE A 939 6.30 42.06 8.98
C ILE A 939 7.34 42.82 9.81
N LEU A 940 8.53 42.97 9.24
CA LEU A 940 9.62 43.80 9.76
C LEU A 940 10.10 44.73 8.64
N ASP A 941 10.11 46.02 8.91
CA ASP A 941 10.58 47.01 7.94
C ASP A 941 11.08 48.31 8.59
N VAL A 942 11.71 49.14 7.75
CA VAL A 942 11.99 50.54 8.07
C VAL A 942 11.56 51.39 6.88
N ALA A 943 10.33 51.90 6.91
CA ALA A 943 9.85 52.86 5.92
C ALA A 943 10.56 54.23 6.04
N MET A 944 10.54 54.97 4.93
CA MET A 944 11.06 56.34 4.85
C MET A 944 9.97 57.30 4.38
N GLY A 945 9.63 58.28 5.20
CA GLY A 945 8.56 59.25 4.92
C GLY A 945 7.18 58.68 5.19
N GLY A 946 6.19 59.11 4.40
CA GLY A 946 4.80 58.73 4.61
C GLY A 946 4.03 59.65 5.56
N ALA A 947 2.72 59.40 5.64
CA ALA A 947 1.78 60.25 6.37
C ALA A 947 2.05 60.26 7.87
N LEU A 948 2.50 59.15 8.46
CA LEU A 948 2.68 59.03 9.91
C LEU A 948 3.90 59.83 10.43
N PRO A 949 5.12 59.71 9.88
CA PRO A 949 6.22 60.61 10.25
C PRO A 949 5.89 62.09 9.98
N ALA A 950 5.21 62.39 8.88
CA ALA A 950 4.84 63.75 8.51
C ALA A 950 3.85 64.39 9.51
N ALA A 951 2.83 63.64 9.93
CA ALA A 951 1.88 64.07 10.96
C ALA A 951 2.57 64.31 12.31
N ASP A 952 3.67 63.61 12.56
CA ASP A 952 4.52 63.76 13.74
C ASP A 952 5.63 64.82 13.59
N GLY A 953 5.62 65.58 12.48
CA GLY A 953 6.45 66.76 12.26
C GLY A 953 7.82 66.49 11.65
N GLY A 954 8.06 65.30 11.08
CA GLY A 954 9.33 64.97 10.42
C GLY A 954 9.14 64.35 9.04
N THR A 955 9.87 64.87 8.06
CA THR A 955 9.89 64.34 6.69
C THR A 955 11.33 64.14 6.22
N PRO A 956 11.59 63.21 5.28
CA PRO A 956 12.93 63.04 4.72
C PRO A 956 13.39 64.32 4.00
N GLY A 957 14.56 64.83 4.37
CA GLY A 957 15.17 66.02 3.81
C GLY A 957 16.68 65.88 3.56
N PRO A 958 17.37 66.96 3.15
CA PRO A 958 18.82 66.93 2.93
C PRO A 958 19.62 66.53 4.16
N ALA A 959 19.13 66.87 5.35
CA ALA A 959 19.73 66.54 6.64
C ALA A 959 19.48 65.09 7.09
N THR A 960 18.49 64.39 6.51
CA THR A 960 18.19 63.00 6.87
C THR A 960 19.35 62.09 6.47
N GLU A 961 19.92 61.40 7.44
CA GLU A 961 21.09 60.55 7.26
C GLU A 961 20.67 59.12 6.91
N PRO A 962 21.19 58.49 5.84
CA PRO A 962 21.00 57.08 5.57
C PRO A 962 21.95 56.20 6.40
N GLY A 963 21.71 54.89 6.41
CA GLY A 963 22.65 53.89 6.91
C GLY A 963 22.45 53.47 8.36
N HIS A 964 21.43 53.98 9.04
CA HIS A 964 21.12 53.65 10.43
C HIS A 964 20.14 52.47 10.49
N PRO A 965 20.57 51.25 10.86
CA PRO A 965 19.74 50.06 10.77
C PRO A 965 18.75 49.93 11.94
N MET A 966 17.56 49.37 11.68
CA MET A 966 16.84 48.64 12.72
C MET A 966 17.51 47.26 12.87
N ARG A 967 17.89 46.89 14.09
CA ARG A 967 18.51 45.59 14.37
C ARG A 967 17.52 44.70 15.10
N VAL A 968 17.43 43.43 14.71
CA VAL A 968 16.51 42.45 15.32
C VAL A 968 17.31 41.22 15.75
N ASP A 969 17.46 41.02 17.05
CA ASP A 969 18.18 39.89 17.65
C ASP A 969 17.36 38.61 17.56
N ARG A 970 16.05 38.71 17.83
CA ARG A 970 15.17 37.55 17.83
C ARG A 970 13.74 37.90 17.48
N VAL A 971 13.06 36.98 16.80
CA VAL A 971 11.60 36.97 16.62
C VAL A 971 11.07 35.63 17.12
N THR A 972 10.05 35.67 17.96
CA THR A 972 9.32 34.49 18.40
C THR A 972 7.82 34.65 18.26
N VAL A 973 7.15 33.56 17.87
CA VAL A 973 5.70 33.43 17.98
C VAL A 973 5.43 32.19 18.82
N SER A 974 4.59 32.30 19.82
CA SER A 974 4.24 31.19 20.69
C SER A 974 2.78 31.22 21.09
N THR A 975 2.22 30.06 21.38
CA THR A 975 0.85 29.93 21.87
C THR A 975 0.81 29.22 23.20
N ARG A 976 -0.14 29.57 24.05
CA ARG A 976 -0.46 28.87 25.28
C ARG A 976 -1.90 28.41 25.20
N GLU A 977 -2.15 27.12 25.37
CA GLU A 977 -3.50 26.57 25.39
C GLU A 977 -4.27 27.10 26.62
N GLY A 978 -5.59 27.22 26.51
CA GLY A 978 -6.46 27.50 27.66
C GLY A 978 -6.43 26.36 28.67
N ALA A 979 -6.68 26.66 29.96
CA ALA A 979 -6.94 25.60 30.94
C ALA A 979 -8.22 24.86 30.53
N ALA A 980 -8.11 23.55 30.33
CA ALA A 980 -9.21 22.67 29.93
C ALA A 980 -10.31 22.54 30.99
#